data_AF-A0A445M798-F1
#
_entry.id   AF-A0A445M798-F1
#
_cell.length_a   1.000
_cell.length_b   1.000
_cell.length_c   1.000
_cell.angle_alpha   90.00
_cell.angle_beta   90.00
_cell.angle_gamma   90.00
#
_symmetry.space_group_name_H-M   'P 1'
#
loop_
_entity.id
_entity.type
_entity.pdbx_description
1 polymer ?
#
loop_
_entity_poly.entity_id
_entity_poly.type
_entity_poly.pdbx_seq_one_letter_code
_entity_poly.pdbx_strand_id
1 'polypeptide(L)'
;MASNQNKSSSRARGGGELTGSRKREKQKQEEERAEVSPLLMLISLPLCDIDTKVKAMIKLIDEEADSFARRAEMYYKKRPELMKLVEEFYRAYRALAERYDHAMGELCHAHKTMAEAFPNQAHYMLTDDSQGVESHTPGVPCPNYSESEHAEKADSEVQTLRKALAKIQSDKDAIFLQYQKSMEKLSEMERDLNKAQKDAGGLDERASKAEIETRVLQEALAHLKSDNEASQVQYNQCLESIAKLETLLSLAQLDVKEFDERASKAEIEAKNLKQELGQLEAQKDAGLLRYKQCVEKISVLEAKITLAEENSRMLNEQLERAELEVKALIKDLAELNEEKESLAVLYHQCLEKISKMENEILLAQENSEKLNREIEKGAEKLKTSEEHCDMLEKSNQSLRLEAENLLQKIAMKDQALLEKHAEIERLQTLVHEEHSHFLEIESTLQTLQKLYSKSQQEQGSLVMELKYGLQLLKDLEFPKQGFKEEMQENVKENRILNELTFSSTRTLLRRQQTEISKLKEIKEKLERELVVNSEENNALQQEAHQIKNDIQLLNNKYHAMLEQLQTLGLDPKCFAASVKDLQNENSNLKEVCKMERNEKEALHEKSKDMDELLIENAFMEFSLSRLNDELDGLRLTVRKFKSLANMQKLLEKNALLEKSLSDSKIELEGLKAKSTDLEEFCKLLNDEKYNLLNERSILVSQLESVEAKLRNLEKLFTKLEEKYADSEKDKESTGNQVEELRASFLVQKEKHANHKHLSEVRLTNLENLFHALQEELWLGKIEFEKEVDKAVNAQMEMFILQSCIEDLGQKNLALLTECEKHVEASKIF
;
A
#
# COMPACT_ATOMS: atom_id res chain seq x y z
N MET A 1 23.14 -73.13 -12.07
CA MET A 1 24.36 -72.70 -12.81
C MET A 1 25.18 -71.90 -11.80
N ALA A 2 26.33 -72.39 -11.32
CA ALA A 2 27.63 -72.46 -12.02
C ALA A 2 28.19 -71.02 -12.26
N SER A 3 29.39 -70.63 -11.82
CA SER A 3 30.51 -71.36 -11.17
C SER A 3 31.27 -70.42 -10.20
N ASN A 4 31.93 -70.87 -9.11
CA ASN A 4 33.30 -71.42 -9.07
C ASN A 4 34.37 -70.49 -9.72
N GLN A 5 35.55 -70.19 -9.14
CA GLN A 5 36.09 -70.59 -7.82
C GLN A 5 37.43 -69.87 -7.45
N ASN A 6 37.70 -69.74 -6.13
CA ASN A 6 38.98 -69.99 -5.43
C ASN A 6 40.30 -69.19 -5.64
N LYS A 7 41.06 -69.13 -4.52
CA LYS A 7 42.55 -69.03 -4.35
C LYS A 7 43.21 -67.70 -4.76
N SER A 8 44.03 -67.02 -3.96
CA SER A 8 44.75 -67.29 -2.68
C SER A 8 46.03 -68.15 -2.76
N SER A 9 47.00 -67.81 -1.89
CA SER A 9 48.38 -68.33 -1.75
C SER A 9 49.43 -67.87 -2.80
N SER A 10 50.73 -67.70 -2.48
CA SER A 10 51.39 -67.50 -1.16
C SER A 10 52.91 -67.21 -1.26
N ARG A 11 53.47 -66.51 -0.24
CA ARG A 11 54.72 -66.86 0.47
C ARG A 11 56.11 -66.70 -0.20
N ALA A 12 56.75 -65.58 0.10
CA ALA A 12 58.18 -65.46 0.42
C ALA A 12 58.37 -64.26 1.36
N ARG A 13 59.36 -64.13 2.25
CA ARG A 13 60.26 -64.97 3.07
C ARG A 13 61.36 -63.99 3.53
N GLY A 14 61.55 -63.82 4.84
CA GLY A 14 62.57 -62.94 5.42
C GLY A 14 62.16 -61.45 5.47
N GLY A 15 62.63 -60.67 6.44
CA GLY A 15 63.37 -61.05 7.65
C GLY A 15 64.34 -59.97 8.14
N GLY A 16 64.30 -59.65 9.44
CA GLY A 16 65.12 -58.60 10.05
C GLY A 16 64.38 -57.26 10.22
N GLU A 17 64.90 -56.46 11.16
CA GLU A 17 64.77 -54.99 11.31
C GLU A 17 63.56 -54.31 10.62
N LEU A 18 62.54 -53.81 11.32
CA LEU A 18 62.63 -52.57 12.13
C LEU A 18 61.58 -52.52 13.28
N THR A 19 61.02 -53.65 13.71
CA THR A 19 59.87 -53.69 14.63
C THR A 19 60.10 -53.18 16.06
N GLY A 20 61.33 -52.78 16.41
CA GLY A 20 61.65 -52.11 17.67
C GLY A 20 61.19 -50.66 17.73
N SER A 21 61.34 -49.90 16.63
CA SER A 21 61.09 -48.44 16.62
C SER A 21 59.60 -48.12 16.77
N ARG A 22 58.74 -48.71 15.94
CA ARG A 22 57.29 -48.40 15.93
C ARG A 22 56.52 -48.82 17.19
N LYS A 23 57.07 -49.65 18.07
CA LYS A 23 56.50 -49.87 19.41
C LYS A 23 57.01 -48.85 20.42
N ARG A 24 58.28 -48.43 20.34
CA ARG A 24 58.81 -47.34 21.19
C ARG A 24 58.21 -45.98 20.83
N GLU A 25 57.94 -45.71 19.56
CA GLU A 25 57.23 -44.50 19.13
C GLU A 25 55.77 -44.49 19.60
N LYS A 26 55.06 -45.63 19.59
CA LYS A 26 53.69 -45.68 20.13
C LYS A 26 53.62 -45.58 21.64
N GLN A 27 54.54 -46.21 22.39
CA GLN A 27 54.62 -45.96 23.82
C GLN A 27 55.03 -44.51 24.13
N LYS A 28 56.01 -43.93 23.42
CA LYS A 28 56.32 -42.49 23.55
C LYS A 28 55.11 -41.59 23.27
N GLN A 29 54.28 -41.87 22.25
CA GLN A 29 53.10 -41.05 21.95
C GLN A 29 51.93 -41.20 22.95
N GLU A 30 51.91 -42.26 23.78
CA GLU A 30 50.97 -42.37 24.90
C GLU A 30 51.57 -41.84 26.22
N GLU A 31 52.90 -41.93 26.39
CA GLU A 31 53.63 -41.53 27.60
C GLU A 31 53.97 -40.02 27.60
N GLU A 32 54.28 -39.42 26.44
CA GLU A 32 54.35 -37.95 26.23
C GLU A 32 52.97 -37.27 26.36
N ARG A 33 51.90 -38.04 26.54
CA ARG A 33 50.56 -37.53 26.92
C ARG A 33 50.35 -37.41 28.43
N ALA A 34 51.30 -37.88 29.25
CA ALA A 34 51.26 -37.77 30.71
C ALA A 34 51.97 -36.51 31.25
N GLU A 35 52.98 -35.99 30.56
CA GLU A 35 53.67 -34.74 30.91
C GLU A 35 53.06 -33.49 30.23
N VAL A 36 51.74 -33.50 30.04
CA VAL A 36 51.00 -32.29 29.64
C VAL A 36 50.89 -31.37 30.86
N SER A 37 51.64 -30.26 30.84
CA SER A 37 51.63 -29.24 31.90
C SER A 37 50.20 -28.89 32.35
N PRO A 38 49.93 -28.70 33.67
CA PRO A 38 48.59 -28.37 34.18
C PRO A 38 47.92 -27.19 33.47
N LEU A 39 48.70 -26.21 33.02
CA LEU A 39 48.24 -25.07 32.22
C LEU A 39 47.62 -25.48 30.87
N LEU A 40 48.19 -26.46 30.16
CA LEU A 40 47.58 -26.97 28.93
C LEU A 40 46.27 -27.71 29.22
N MET A 41 46.21 -28.47 30.31
CA MET A 41 45.00 -29.22 30.67
C MET A 41 43.83 -28.31 31.09
N LEU A 42 44.12 -27.15 31.70
CA LEU A 42 43.12 -26.11 31.97
C LEU A 42 42.50 -25.53 30.69
N ILE A 43 43.29 -25.39 29.62
CA ILE A 43 42.91 -24.66 28.39
C ILE A 43 42.28 -25.60 27.35
N SER A 44 42.78 -26.83 27.20
CA SER A 44 42.39 -27.72 26.09
C SER A 44 40.99 -28.34 26.22
N LEU A 45 40.51 -28.58 27.45
CA LEU A 45 39.19 -29.19 27.70
C LEU A 45 38.02 -28.24 27.39
N PRO A 46 38.00 -26.98 27.89
CA PRO A 46 36.90 -26.04 27.63
C PRO A 46 36.76 -25.65 26.15
N LEU A 47 37.87 -25.45 25.44
CA LEU A 47 37.84 -25.05 24.02
C LEU A 47 37.15 -26.08 23.12
N CYS A 48 37.21 -27.37 23.46
CA CYS A 48 36.58 -28.44 22.68
C CYS A 48 35.05 -28.49 22.87
N ASP A 49 34.56 -28.21 24.08
CA ASP A 49 33.13 -28.05 24.36
C ASP A 49 32.56 -26.79 23.70
N ILE A 50 33.32 -25.68 23.74
CA ILE A 50 33.00 -24.42 23.08
C ILE A 50 32.89 -24.60 21.55
N ASP A 51 33.88 -25.22 20.90
CA ASP A 51 33.87 -25.53 19.47
C ASP A 51 32.70 -26.46 19.09
N THR A 52 32.40 -27.47 19.91
CA THR A 52 31.26 -28.37 19.72
C THR A 52 29.93 -27.60 19.76
N LYS A 53 29.77 -26.65 20.68
CA LYS A 53 28.56 -25.81 20.81
C LYS A 53 28.44 -24.83 19.65
N VAL A 54 29.52 -24.18 19.22
CA VAL A 54 29.52 -23.32 18.01
C VAL A 54 29.10 -24.11 16.77
N LYS A 55 29.60 -25.33 16.59
CA LYS A 55 29.18 -26.22 15.48
C LYS A 55 27.72 -26.64 15.55
N ALA A 56 27.13 -26.75 16.76
CA ALA A 56 25.70 -26.94 16.92
C ALA A 56 24.88 -25.69 16.59
N MET A 57 25.36 -24.49 16.97
CA MET A 57 24.71 -23.20 16.62
C MET A 57 24.67 -22.99 15.10
N ILE A 58 25.77 -23.26 14.39
CA ILE A 58 25.83 -23.16 12.93
C ILE A 58 24.80 -24.10 12.27
N LYS A 59 24.71 -25.35 12.72
CA LYS A 59 23.71 -26.31 12.21
C LYS A 59 22.25 -25.93 12.45
N LEU A 60 21.95 -25.07 13.43
CA LEU A 60 20.60 -24.54 13.67
C LEU A 60 20.25 -23.34 12.75
N ILE A 61 21.21 -22.87 11.95
CA ILE A 61 21.07 -21.74 11.02
C ILE A 61 21.13 -22.21 9.55
N ASP A 62 21.87 -23.29 9.28
CA ASP A 62 22.28 -23.74 7.95
C ASP A 62 21.40 -24.87 7.36
N GLU A 63 20.11 -24.90 7.70
CA GLU A 63 19.14 -25.86 7.14
C GLU A 63 18.65 -25.43 5.73
N GLU A 64 18.78 -26.32 4.74
CA GLU A 64 18.37 -26.05 3.36
C GLU A 64 16.85 -25.84 3.25
N ALA A 65 16.44 -24.62 2.90
CA ALA A 65 15.06 -24.24 2.66
C ALA A 65 14.89 -23.62 1.26
N ASP A 66 14.09 -24.30 0.42
CA ASP A 66 13.84 -23.98 -0.99
C ASP A 66 13.20 -22.60 -1.25
N SER A 67 12.64 -21.96 -0.22
CA SER A 67 12.03 -20.64 -0.33
C SER A 67 12.34 -19.74 0.86
N PHE A 68 12.44 -18.44 0.58
CA PHE A 68 12.72 -17.40 1.56
C PHE A 68 11.71 -17.38 2.72
N ALA A 69 10.42 -17.60 2.42
CA ALA A 69 9.36 -17.64 3.42
C ALA A 69 9.55 -18.79 4.43
N ARG A 70 9.90 -20.00 3.97
CA ARG A 70 10.22 -21.13 4.86
C ARG A 70 11.50 -20.88 5.67
N ARG A 71 12.51 -20.24 5.08
CA ARG A 71 13.76 -19.89 5.78
C ARG A 71 13.50 -18.90 6.92
N ALA A 72 12.65 -17.90 6.71
CA ALA A 72 12.21 -16.97 7.74
C ALA A 72 11.38 -17.67 8.83
N GLU A 73 10.41 -18.51 8.45
CA GLU A 73 9.56 -19.27 9.40
C GLU A 73 10.40 -20.19 10.30
N MET A 74 11.34 -20.93 9.72
CA MET A 74 12.27 -21.79 10.46
C MET A 74 13.18 -20.98 11.38
N TYR A 75 13.74 -19.86 10.91
CA TYR A 75 14.54 -18.96 11.75
C TYR A 75 13.76 -18.49 12.98
N TYR A 76 12.51 -18.02 12.83
CA TYR A 76 11.70 -17.59 13.97
C TYR A 76 11.34 -18.74 14.92
N LYS A 77 11.12 -19.96 14.42
CA LYS A 77 10.90 -21.16 15.25
C LYS A 77 12.16 -21.60 16.00
N LYS A 78 13.35 -21.47 15.39
CA LYS A 78 14.65 -21.87 15.96
C LYS A 78 15.30 -20.81 16.84
N ARG A 79 14.90 -19.55 16.72
CA ARG A 79 15.40 -18.41 17.52
C ARG A 79 15.44 -18.67 19.04
N PRO A 80 14.46 -19.32 19.70
CA PRO A 80 14.53 -19.60 21.13
C PRO A 80 15.56 -20.68 21.51
N GLU A 81 15.79 -21.67 20.64
CA GLU A 81 16.81 -22.71 20.83
C GLU A 81 18.21 -22.12 20.65
N LEU A 82 18.40 -21.32 19.61
CA LEU A 82 19.64 -20.58 19.35
C LEU A 82 19.98 -19.62 20.50
N MET A 83 19.00 -18.88 21.03
CA MET A 83 19.23 -17.92 22.13
C MET A 83 19.70 -18.61 23.42
N LYS A 84 19.11 -19.76 23.78
CA LYS A 84 19.59 -20.56 24.92
C LYS A 84 21.04 -21.00 24.74
N LEU A 85 21.41 -21.41 23.53
CA LEU A 85 22.77 -21.85 23.23
C LEU A 85 23.79 -20.69 23.23
N VAL A 86 23.38 -19.47 22.87
CA VAL A 86 24.16 -18.23 23.10
C VAL A 86 24.34 -17.96 24.61
N GLU A 87 23.29 -18.07 25.41
CA GLU A 87 23.36 -17.86 26.86
C GLU A 87 24.27 -18.89 27.55
N GLU A 88 24.17 -20.17 27.17
CA GLU A 88 25.03 -21.24 27.69
C GLU A 88 26.50 -21.06 27.27
N PHE A 89 26.75 -20.63 26.02
CA PHE A 89 28.09 -20.25 25.55
C PHE A 89 28.68 -19.10 26.39
N TYR A 90 27.90 -18.04 26.63
CA TYR A 90 28.36 -16.88 27.41
C TYR A 90 28.64 -17.24 28.88
N ARG A 91 27.80 -18.09 29.50
CA ARG A 91 28.03 -18.62 30.85
C ARG A 91 29.28 -19.49 30.92
N ALA A 92 29.53 -20.35 29.93
CA ALA A 92 30.73 -21.18 29.86
C ALA A 92 32.01 -20.35 29.69
N TYR A 93 31.98 -19.35 28.81
CA TYR A 93 33.11 -18.42 28.61
C TYR A 93 33.42 -17.62 29.89
N ARG A 94 32.38 -17.12 30.57
CA ARG A 94 32.54 -16.40 31.85
C ARG A 94 33.16 -17.27 32.95
N ALA A 95 32.67 -18.50 33.11
CA ALA A 95 33.23 -19.45 34.09
C ALA A 95 34.67 -19.89 33.74
N LEU A 96 35.08 -19.80 32.47
CA LEU A 96 36.47 -20.02 32.06
C LEU A 96 37.38 -18.84 32.46
N ALA A 97 36.93 -17.60 32.24
CA ALA A 97 37.66 -16.40 32.67
C ALA A 97 37.82 -16.35 34.20
N GLU A 98 36.74 -16.55 34.95
CA GLU A 98 36.74 -16.55 36.42
C GLU A 98 37.69 -17.62 37.03
N ARG A 99 37.92 -18.74 36.31
CA ARG A 99 38.92 -19.76 36.67
C ARG A 99 40.35 -19.40 36.26
N TYR A 100 40.53 -18.67 35.16
CA TYR A 100 41.84 -18.20 34.72
C TYR A 100 42.39 -17.14 35.69
N ASP A 101 41.54 -16.21 36.13
CA ASP A 101 41.88 -15.19 37.13
C ASP A 101 42.26 -15.83 38.47
N HIS A 102 41.55 -16.87 38.90
CA HIS A 102 41.91 -17.65 40.11
C HIS A 102 43.29 -18.30 39.97
N ALA A 103 43.57 -18.99 38.86
CA ALA A 103 44.84 -19.66 38.64
C ALA A 103 46.02 -18.66 38.55
N MET A 104 45.81 -17.48 37.96
CA MET A 104 46.80 -16.41 37.94
C MET A 104 47.02 -15.80 39.35
N GLY A 105 45.97 -15.69 40.16
CA GLY A 105 46.07 -15.28 41.56
C GLY A 105 46.90 -16.26 42.40
N GLU A 106 46.57 -17.57 42.33
CA GLU A 106 47.32 -18.64 43.01
C GLU A 106 48.79 -18.69 42.56
N LEU A 107 49.08 -18.51 41.27
CA LEU A 107 50.44 -18.43 40.75
C LEU A 107 51.22 -17.21 41.28
N CYS A 108 50.57 -16.06 41.44
CA CYS A 108 51.21 -14.87 42.03
C CYS A 108 51.45 -15.03 43.54
N HIS A 109 50.54 -15.68 44.26
CA HIS A 109 50.76 -16.07 45.66
C HIS A 109 51.93 -17.06 45.80
N ALA A 110 51.99 -18.08 44.94
CA ALA A 110 53.09 -19.04 44.93
C ALA A 110 54.45 -18.38 44.67
N HIS A 111 54.55 -17.49 43.68
CA HIS A 111 55.79 -16.73 43.43
C HIS A 111 56.21 -15.86 44.61
N LYS A 112 55.26 -15.22 45.30
CA LYS A 112 55.55 -14.44 46.51
C LYS A 112 56.08 -15.32 47.65
N THR A 113 55.42 -16.44 47.93
CA THR A 113 55.89 -17.40 48.96
C THR A 113 57.23 -18.05 48.58
N MET A 114 57.53 -18.26 47.30
CA MET A 114 58.85 -18.73 46.85
C MET A 114 59.96 -17.69 47.08
N ALA A 115 59.68 -16.41 46.81
CA ALA A 115 60.61 -15.30 47.09
C ALA A 115 60.86 -15.12 48.60
N GLU A 116 59.85 -15.39 49.42
CA GLU A 116 59.95 -15.37 50.89
C GLU A 116 60.67 -16.63 51.45
N ALA A 117 60.66 -17.76 50.73
CA ALA A 117 61.24 -19.03 51.18
C ALA A 117 62.72 -19.25 50.82
N PHE A 118 63.25 -18.66 49.74
CA PHE A 118 64.64 -18.88 49.29
C PHE A 118 65.37 -17.57 48.91
N PRO A 119 65.89 -16.80 49.89
CA PRO A 119 66.36 -15.43 49.62
C PRO A 119 67.73 -15.28 48.92
N ASN A 120 68.55 -16.34 48.79
CA ASN A 120 70.00 -16.18 48.61
C ASN A 120 70.63 -16.97 47.45
N GLN A 121 70.89 -16.29 46.33
CA GLN A 121 71.97 -16.57 45.36
C GLN A 121 72.36 -15.28 44.59
N ALA A 122 73.49 -14.58 44.80
CA ALA A 122 74.27 -14.20 45.98
C ALA A 122 75.65 -13.66 45.53
N HIS A 123 75.98 -12.38 45.78
CA HIS A 123 77.35 -11.87 45.97
C HIS A 123 77.32 -10.43 46.56
N TYR A 124 77.55 -10.22 47.87
CA TYR A 124 78.84 -9.98 48.59
C TYR A 124 79.49 -8.61 48.27
N MET A 125 79.99 -7.78 49.20
CA MET A 125 80.40 -7.87 50.65
C MET A 125 79.69 -6.75 51.49
N LEU A 126 79.40 -6.81 52.81
CA LEU A 126 80.17 -7.07 54.08
C LEU A 126 81.17 -5.94 54.45
N THR A 127 81.36 -5.46 55.71
CA THR A 127 80.94 -5.91 57.09
C THR A 127 81.09 -4.80 58.16
N ASP A 128 80.31 -4.85 59.27
CA ASP A 128 80.57 -4.50 60.71
C ASP A 128 81.34 -3.19 61.15
N ASP A 129 81.44 -2.75 62.43
CA ASP A 129 81.20 -3.36 63.76
C ASP A 129 80.82 -2.31 64.88
N SER A 130 80.89 -2.67 66.18
CA SER A 130 80.55 -1.84 67.37
C SER A 130 81.49 -1.99 68.60
N GLN A 131 81.34 -1.09 69.60
CA GLN A 131 81.83 -1.14 71.02
C GLN A 131 83.30 -0.70 71.35
N GLY A 132 83.55 -0.27 72.62
CA GLY A 132 84.90 -0.10 73.22
C GLY A 132 85.08 1.03 74.27
N VAL A 133 85.93 0.86 75.32
CA VAL A 133 86.22 1.83 76.42
C VAL A 133 87.68 1.73 76.99
N GLU A 134 88.31 2.87 77.32
CA GLU A 134 89.52 3.24 78.14
C GLU A 134 90.68 2.26 78.59
N SER A 135 91.95 2.72 78.54
CA SER A 135 92.82 3.10 79.73
C SER A 135 94.39 2.90 79.71
N HIS A 136 95.15 3.87 80.28
CA HIS A 136 96.48 3.85 81.00
C HIS A 136 97.92 3.65 80.35
N THR A 137 99.00 3.81 81.16
CA THR A 137 100.39 4.35 80.86
C THR A 137 101.59 3.62 81.62
N PRO A 138 102.83 4.17 81.92
CA PRO A 138 104.08 4.56 81.16
C PRO A 138 105.50 4.04 81.72
N GLY A 139 106.69 4.49 81.21
CA GLY A 139 108.06 4.31 81.86
C GLY A 139 109.38 4.77 81.10
N VAL A 140 110.51 5.15 81.78
CA VAL A 140 111.86 5.75 81.30
C VAL A 140 112.96 5.84 82.45
N PRO A 141 114.22 6.45 82.42
CA PRO A 141 115.43 6.60 81.51
C PRO A 141 116.90 6.61 82.19
N CYS A 142 118.00 7.07 81.50
CA CYS A 142 119.33 7.69 81.98
C CYS A 142 120.64 6.82 82.34
N PRO A 143 121.84 7.33 82.83
CA PRO A 143 122.93 8.28 82.30
C PRO A 143 124.49 8.07 82.72
N ASN A 144 125.45 9.03 82.43
CA ASN A 144 126.66 9.59 83.25
C ASN A 144 128.25 9.33 83.14
N TYR A 145 129.09 10.44 83.28
CA TYR A 145 130.36 10.84 84.06
C TYR A 145 131.94 10.53 83.88
N SER A 146 132.81 11.49 84.39
CA SER A 146 134.22 11.54 85.02
C SER A 146 135.62 11.48 84.26
N GLU A 147 136.88 11.77 84.78
CA GLU A 147 137.61 12.91 85.53
C GLU A 147 139.19 12.66 85.80
N SER A 148 140.12 13.66 86.05
CA SER A 148 141.63 13.52 86.42
C SER A 148 142.51 14.83 86.72
N GLU A 149 143.75 14.79 87.36
CA GLU A 149 144.72 15.96 87.65
C GLU A 149 146.21 15.66 88.20
N HIS A 150 147.13 16.69 88.35
CA HIS A 150 148.41 16.94 89.18
C HIS A 150 149.87 16.43 88.79
N ALA A 151 151.09 16.89 89.30
CA ALA A 151 151.71 18.17 89.85
C ALA A 151 153.27 18.15 90.28
N GLU A 152 153.97 19.33 90.45
CA GLU A 152 155.13 19.75 91.36
C GLU A 152 156.72 19.77 91.07
N LYS A 153 157.42 20.84 91.60
CA LYS A 153 158.77 21.01 92.31
C LYS A 153 160.20 21.08 91.67
N ALA A 154 160.99 22.14 92.01
CA ALA A 154 162.45 22.15 92.40
C ALA A 154 163.02 23.60 92.63
N ASP A 155 163.90 23.84 93.63
CA ASP A 155 164.39 25.22 93.97
C ASP A 155 165.89 25.30 94.37
N SER A 156 166.79 25.47 93.39
CA SER A 156 168.19 25.90 93.60
C SER A 156 168.81 26.54 92.34
N GLU A 157 168.29 26.21 91.15
CA GLU A 157 168.49 26.97 89.90
C GLU A 157 167.91 28.40 89.94
N VAL A 158 167.43 28.86 91.10
CA VAL A 158 166.68 30.11 91.34
C VAL A 158 167.32 31.34 90.68
N GLN A 159 168.64 31.40 90.53
CA GLN A 159 169.33 32.56 89.96
C GLN A 159 169.36 32.57 88.42
N THR A 160 169.35 31.42 87.75
CA THR A 160 169.04 31.28 86.32
C THR A 160 167.52 31.35 86.09
N LEU A 161 166.74 30.68 86.94
CA LEU A 161 165.28 30.75 86.93
C LEU A 161 164.75 32.17 87.09
N ARG A 162 165.42 33.09 87.82
CA ARG A 162 165.01 34.51 87.89
C ARG A 162 165.01 35.20 86.52
N LYS A 163 165.91 34.84 85.59
CA LYS A 163 165.85 35.33 84.20
C LYS A 163 164.80 34.62 83.36
N ALA A 164 164.54 33.33 83.60
CA ALA A 164 163.45 32.61 82.95
C ALA A 164 162.07 33.12 83.41
N LEU A 165 161.86 33.30 84.72
CA LEU A 165 160.65 33.82 85.37
C LEU A 165 160.27 35.20 84.87
N ALA A 166 161.23 36.11 84.67
CA ALA A 166 160.95 37.42 84.09
C ALA A 166 160.32 37.33 82.68
N LYS A 167 160.67 36.30 81.90
CA LYS A 167 160.07 36.02 80.59
C LYS A 167 158.77 35.22 80.72
N ILE A 168 158.75 34.15 81.50
CA ILE A 168 157.57 33.32 81.76
C ILE A 168 156.42 34.14 82.36
N GLN A 169 156.70 35.16 83.18
CA GLN A 169 155.67 36.06 83.71
C GLN A 169 155.08 36.95 82.60
N SER A 170 155.91 37.48 81.68
CA SER A 170 155.43 38.20 80.49
C SER A 170 154.60 37.29 79.57
N ASP A 171 155.05 36.06 79.33
CA ASP A 171 154.35 35.09 78.47
C ASP A 171 153.04 34.61 79.13
N LYS A 172 153.03 34.40 80.45
CA LYS A 172 151.85 34.08 81.26
C LYS A 172 150.79 35.18 81.20
N ASP A 173 151.18 36.44 81.38
CA ASP A 173 150.23 37.55 81.42
C ASP A 173 149.62 37.80 80.01
N ALA A 174 150.39 37.55 78.94
CA ALA A 174 149.88 37.53 77.57
C ALA A 174 148.89 36.36 77.31
N ILE A 175 149.22 35.14 77.74
CA ILE A 175 148.35 33.96 77.63
C ILE A 175 147.06 34.15 78.44
N PHE A 176 147.15 34.76 79.63
CA PHE A 176 145.98 35.03 80.48
C PHE A 176 145.01 36.02 79.81
N LEU A 177 145.51 37.10 79.21
CA LEU A 177 144.69 38.01 78.40
C LEU A 177 144.03 37.31 77.22
N GLN A 178 144.75 36.41 76.54
CA GLN A 178 144.19 35.64 75.43
C GLN A 178 143.11 34.66 75.89
N TYR A 179 143.31 33.98 77.02
CA TYR A 179 142.35 33.06 77.63
C TYR A 179 141.06 33.79 78.07
N GLN A 180 141.19 34.92 78.76
CA GLN A 180 140.07 35.76 79.15
C GLN A 180 139.26 36.22 77.93
N LYS A 181 139.94 36.65 76.86
CA LYS A 181 139.31 37.06 75.60
C LYS A 181 138.65 35.91 74.83
N SER A 182 139.10 34.66 75.00
CA SER A 182 138.37 33.49 74.50
C SER A 182 137.16 33.12 75.37
N MET A 183 137.23 33.30 76.69
CA MET A 183 136.09 33.07 77.59
C MET A 183 134.94 34.05 77.34
N GLU A 184 135.22 35.33 77.12
CA GLU A 184 134.20 36.33 76.72
C GLU A 184 133.51 35.94 75.41
N LYS A 185 134.28 35.51 74.39
CA LYS A 185 133.73 35.00 73.13
C LYS A 185 132.91 33.72 73.29
N LEU A 186 133.31 32.80 74.16
CA LEU A 186 132.54 31.58 74.43
C LEU A 186 131.20 31.92 75.09
N SER A 187 131.20 32.79 76.11
CA SER A 187 129.97 33.26 76.75
C SER A 187 129.05 34.02 75.78
N GLU A 188 129.61 34.76 74.82
CA GLU A 188 128.85 35.41 73.75
C GLU A 188 128.19 34.40 72.80
N MET A 189 128.96 33.44 72.28
CA MET A 189 128.42 32.39 71.39
C MET A 189 127.41 31.48 72.11
N GLU A 190 127.61 31.19 73.40
CA GLU A 190 126.67 30.42 74.22
C GLU A 190 125.35 31.17 74.43
N ARG A 191 125.41 32.49 74.63
CA ARG A 191 124.23 33.36 74.72
C ARG A 191 123.43 33.36 73.41
N ASP A 192 124.12 33.49 72.28
CA ASP A 192 123.51 33.50 70.95
C ASP A 192 122.97 32.10 70.55
N LEU A 193 123.65 31.02 70.95
CA LEU A 193 123.17 29.64 70.79
C LEU A 193 121.87 29.42 71.58
N ASN A 194 121.84 29.80 72.86
CA ASN A 194 120.64 29.71 73.71
C ASN A 194 119.48 30.55 73.17
N LYS A 195 119.77 31.67 72.52
CA LYS A 195 118.76 32.48 71.83
C LYS A 195 118.24 31.77 70.57
N ALA A 196 119.13 31.33 69.68
CA ALA A 196 118.77 30.62 68.46
C ALA A 196 117.98 29.32 68.75
N GLN A 197 118.30 28.61 69.84
CA GLN A 197 117.56 27.41 70.26
C GLN A 197 116.13 27.74 70.75
N LYS A 198 115.92 28.88 71.42
CA LYS A 198 114.57 29.36 71.77
C LYS A 198 113.80 29.84 70.54
N ASP A 199 114.45 30.58 69.65
CA ASP A 199 113.85 31.05 68.41
C ASP A 199 113.44 29.86 67.50
N ALA A 200 114.24 28.78 67.48
CA ALA A 200 113.90 27.53 66.79
C ALA A 200 112.68 26.83 67.40
N GLY A 201 112.59 26.70 68.73
CA GLY A 201 111.41 26.13 69.40
C GLY A 201 110.13 26.93 69.09
N GLY A 202 110.20 28.26 69.14
CA GLY A 202 109.08 29.15 68.77
C GLY A 202 108.73 29.20 67.28
N LEU A 203 109.53 28.55 66.42
CA LEU A 203 109.20 28.26 65.01
C LEU A 203 108.58 26.87 64.85
N ASP A 204 109.04 25.87 65.61
CA ASP A 204 108.50 24.49 65.61
C ASP A 204 107.07 24.42 66.17
N GLU A 205 106.80 25.12 67.29
CA GLU A 205 105.44 25.33 67.81
C GLU A 205 104.52 26.01 66.78
N ARG A 206 105.08 26.94 65.99
CA ARG A 206 104.33 27.69 64.97
C ARG A 206 104.06 26.85 63.72
N ALA A 207 105.01 26.00 63.32
CA ALA A 207 104.84 25.03 62.25
C ALA A 207 103.76 24.00 62.63
N SER A 208 103.87 23.41 63.82
CA SER A 208 102.88 22.47 64.38
C SER A 208 101.46 23.08 64.44
N LYS A 209 101.34 24.35 64.87
CA LYS A 209 100.06 25.06 64.89
C LYS A 209 99.50 25.30 63.48
N ALA A 210 100.34 25.67 62.52
CA ALA A 210 99.93 25.85 61.13
C ALA A 210 99.56 24.53 60.43
N GLU A 211 100.22 23.43 60.78
CA GLU A 211 99.87 22.08 60.31
C GLU A 211 98.49 21.64 60.82
N ILE A 212 98.21 21.84 62.12
CA ILE A 212 96.86 21.59 62.67
C ILE A 212 95.80 22.48 61.99
N GLU A 213 96.08 23.77 61.81
CA GLU A 213 95.16 24.69 61.12
C GLU A 213 94.90 24.29 59.67
N THR A 214 95.93 23.87 58.92
CA THR A 214 95.76 23.39 57.54
C THR A 214 95.03 22.05 57.47
N ARG A 215 95.23 21.14 58.43
CA ARG A 215 94.47 19.87 58.50
C ARG A 215 92.99 20.11 58.78
N VAL A 216 92.66 20.99 59.73
CA VAL A 216 91.27 21.39 60.03
C VAL A 216 90.62 22.09 58.82
N LEU A 217 91.37 22.90 58.07
CA LEU A 217 90.87 23.51 56.83
C LEU A 217 90.65 22.47 55.71
N GLN A 218 91.48 21.43 55.61
CA GLN A 218 91.26 20.32 54.69
C GLN A 218 90.02 19.49 55.07
N GLU A 219 89.84 19.18 56.37
CA GLU A 219 88.65 18.50 56.90
C GLU A 219 87.37 19.31 56.60
N ALA A 220 87.39 20.63 56.82
CA ALA A 220 86.28 21.52 56.52
C ALA A 220 85.97 21.62 55.01
N LEU A 221 87.00 21.67 54.15
CA LEU A 221 86.84 21.66 52.69
C LEU A 221 86.28 20.33 52.17
N ALA A 222 86.64 19.20 52.80
CA ALA A 222 86.07 17.89 52.48
C ALA A 222 84.57 17.84 52.80
N HIS A 223 84.16 18.31 53.98
CA HIS A 223 82.75 18.42 54.37
C HIS A 223 81.95 19.33 53.43
N LEU A 224 82.43 20.55 53.17
CA LEU A 224 81.74 21.48 52.25
C LEU A 224 81.59 20.90 50.83
N LYS A 225 82.55 20.08 50.39
CA LYS A 225 82.48 19.38 49.10
C LYS A 225 81.42 18.27 49.12
N SER A 226 81.34 17.44 50.16
CA SER A 226 80.29 16.42 50.27
C SER A 226 78.89 17.01 50.43
N ASP A 227 78.76 18.11 51.17
CA ASP A 227 77.48 18.80 51.38
C ASP A 227 76.98 19.45 50.07
N ASN A 228 77.89 20.01 49.27
CA ASN A 228 77.58 20.53 47.94
C ASN A 228 77.19 19.41 46.95
N GLU A 229 77.90 18.28 46.96
CA GLU A 229 77.58 17.11 46.14
C GLU A 229 76.21 16.52 46.51
N ALA A 230 75.90 16.38 47.80
CA ALA A 230 74.58 15.96 48.28
C ALA A 230 73.47 16.95 47.90
N SER A 231 73.72 18.25 48.05
CA SER A 231 72.78 19.32 47.66
C SER A 231 72.51 19.31 46.15
N GLN A 232 73.53 19.04 45.33
CA GLN A 232 73.38 18.96 43.88
C GLN A 232 72.58 17.71 43.44
N VAL A 233 72.73 16.58 44.14
CA VAL A 233 71.86 15.39 43.91
C VAL A 233 70.39 15.71 44.25
N GLN A 234 70.12 16.37 45.38
CA GLN A 234 68.76 16.79 45.74
C GLN A 234 68.18 17.79 44.73
N TYR A 235 68.97 18.77 44.29
CA TYR A 235 68.55 19.71 43.25
C TYR A 235 68.18 19.02 41.93
N ASN A 236 68.98 18.04 41.50
CA ASN A 236 68.69 17.25 40.30
C ASN A 236 67.41 16.40 40.46
N GLN A 237 67.17 15.81 41.63
CA GLN A 237 65.92 15.08 41.93
C GLN A 237 64.69 16.00 41.93
N CYS A 238 64.83 17.23 42.42
CA CYS A 238 63.78 18.25 42.33
C CYS A 238 63.49 18.62 40.87
N LEU A 239 64.52 18.85 40.04
CA LEU A 239 64.35 19.12 38.60
C LEU A 239 63.66 17.95 37.86
N GLU A 240 64.05 16.70 38.14
CA GLU A 240 63.43 15.52 37.52
C GLU A 240 61.96 15.36 37.95
N SER A 241 61.65 15.74 39.20
CA SER A 241 60.28 15.75 39.73
C SER A 241 59.42 16.86 39.10
N ILE A 242 60.00 18.04 38.88
CA ILE A 242 59.36 19.16 38.16
C ILE A 242 59.05 18.73 36.72
N ALA A 243 60.01 18.17 35.99
CA ALA A 243 59.80 17.71 34.61
C ALA A 243 58.68 16.63 34.49
N LYS A 244 58.59 15.73 35.47
CA LYS A 244 57.48 14.75 35.56
C LYS A 244 56.13 15.44 35.79
N LEU A 245 56.07 16.45 36.66
CA LEU A 245 54.85 17.22 36.88
C LEU A 245 54.46 18.08 35.66
N GLU A 246 55.43 18.66 34.94
CA GLU A 246 55.22 19.43 33.71
C GLU A 246 54.67 18.56 32.57
N THR A 247 55.17 17.33 32.41
CA THR A 247 54.63 16.39 31.42
C THR A 247 53.21 15.92 31.78
N LEU A 248 52.92 15.65 33.06
CA LEU A 248 51.57 15.33 33.53
C LEU A 248 50.59 16.52 33.38
N LEU A 249 51.03 17.74 33.66
CA LEU A 249 50.25 18.96 33.42
C LEU A 249 49.97 19.17 31.93
N SER A 250 50.96 18.90 31.07
CA SER A 250 50.81 19.00 29.62
C SER A 250 49.80 17.98 29.06
N LEU A 251 49.81 16.75 29.59
CA LEU A 251 48.83 15.72 29.27
C LEU A 251 47.43 16.12 29.74
N ALA A 252 47.27 16.53 31.01
CA ALA A 252 45.99 16.98 31.54
C ALA A 252 45.43 18.22 30.80
N GLN A 253 46.28 19.12 30.31
CA GLN A 253 45.86 20.24 29.46
C GLN A 253 45.44 19.82 28.04
N LEU A 254 45.90 18.67 27.54
CA LEU A 254 45.39 18.07 26.31
C LEU A 254 44.03 17.42 26.57
N ASP A 255 43.91 16.61 27.63
CA ASP A 255 42.66 15.96 28.02
C ASP A 255 41.53 16.98 28.23
N VAL A 256 41.79 18.08 28.97
CA VAL A 256 40.80 19.16 29.20
C VAL A 256 40.32 19.79 27.89
N LYS A 257 41.22 20.06 26.92
CA LYS A 257 40.82 20.58 25.60
C LYS A 257 39.97 19.58 24.84
N GLU A 258 40.31 18.29 24.92
CA GLU A 258 39.53 17.24 24.27
C GLU A 258 38.13 17.08 24.90
N PHE A 259 38.01 17.29 26.23
CA PHE A 259 36.72 17.36 26.91
C PHE A 259 35.91 18.62 26.54
N ASP A 260 36.53 19.80 26.42
CA ASP A 260 35.85 21.03 25.97
C ASP A 260 35.38 20.93 24.50
N GLU A 261 36.18 20.34 23.61
CA GLU A 261 35.78 20.03 22.24
C GLU A 261 34.62 19.02 22.17
N ARG A 262 34.65 18.00 23.04
CA ARG A 262 33.60 16.98 23.14
C ARG A 262 32.30 17.55 23.71
N ALA A 263 32.39 18.42 24.71
CA ALA A 263 31.26 19.12 25.32
C ALA A 263 30.61 20.12 24.36
N SER A 264 31.41 20.92 23.64
CA SER A 264 30.89 21.89 22.65
C SER A 264 30.24 21.21 21.44
N LYS A 265 30.78 20.07 20.95
CA LYS A 265 30.12 19.24 19.93
C LYS A 265 28.76 18.71 20.44
N ALA A 266 28.71 18.15 21.65
CA ALA A 266 27.47 17.66 22.26
C ALA A 266 26.45 18.80 22.51
N GLU A 267 26.88 20.01 22.85
CA GLU A 267 25.99 21.17 23.01
C GLU A 267 25.38 21.63 21.68
N ILE A 268 26.14 21.56 20.58
CA ILE A 268 25.65 21.85 19.22
C ILE A 268 24.65 20.78 18.78
N GLU A 269 24.95 19.49 18.99
CA GLU A 269 24.03 18.39 18.70
C GLU A 269 22.72 18.52 19.50
N ALA A 270 22.80 18.83 20.80
CA ALA A 270 21.64 19.07 21.64
C ALA A 270 20.79 20.27 21.18
N LYS A 271 21.42 21.34 20.67
CA LYS A 271 20.72 22.50 20.07
C LYS A 271 20.01 22.11 18.77
N ASN A 272 20.67 21.34 17.90
CA ASN A 272 20.10 20.86 16.64
C ASN A 272 18.89 19.95 16.88
N LEU A 273 19.04 18.93 17.74
CA LEU A 273 17.95 18.03 18.12
C LEU A 273 16.76 18.77 18.73
N LYS A 274 17.01 19.81 19.54
CA LYS A 274 15.95 20.67 20.10
C LYS A 274 15.22 21.48 19.01
N GLN A 275 15.92 21.91 17.97
CA GLN A 275 15.33 22.60 16.82
C GLN A 275 14.54 21.64 15.91
N GLU A 276 14.99 20.40 15.75
CA GLU A 276 14.27 19.34 15.02
C GLU A 276 13.00 18.92 15.74
N LEU A 277 13.05 18.71 17.07
CA LEU A 277 11.88 18.44 17.89
C LEU A 277 10.82 19.55 17.78
N GLY A 278 11.24 20.83 17.80
CA GLY A 278 10.32 21.95 17.60
C GLY A 278 9.69 21.99 16.21
N GLN A 279 10.39 21.53 15.17
CA GLN A 279 9.84 21.39 13.82
C GLN A 279 8.86 20.21 13.72
N LEU A 280 9.19 19.06 14.32
CA LEU A 280 8.31 17.89 14.39
C LEU A 280 7.03 18.20 15.17
N GLU A 281 7.11 18.93 16.29
CA GLU A 281 5.95 19.38 17.07
C GLU A 281 5.05 20.31 16.23
N ALA A 282 5.62 21.29 15.53
CA ALA A 282 4.87 22.17 14.65
C ALA A 282 4.23 21.43 13.45
N GLN A 283 4.89 20.39 12.91
CA GLN A 283 4.33 19.54 11.86
C GLN A 283 3.19 18.64 12.40
N LYS A 284 3.34 18.08 13.60
CA LYS A 284 2.32 17.31 14.32
C LYS A 284 1.07 18.16 14.56
N ASP A 285 1.23 19.39 15.07
CA ASP A 285 0.11 20.31 15.32
C ASP A 285 -0.57 20.77 14.01
N ALA A 286 0.20 21.05 12.96
CA ALA A 286 -0.35 21.35 11.63
C ALA A 286 -1.09 20.15 11.00
N GLY A 287 -0.62 18.92 11.26
CA GLY A 287 -1.29 17.67 10.89
C GLY A 287 -2.61 17.48 11.64
N LEU A 288 -2.61 17.71 12.96
CA LEU A 288 -3.79 17.64 13.81
C LEU A 288 -4.86 18.67 13.40
N LEU A 289 -4.45 19.90 13.07
CA LEU A 289 -5.35 20.93 12.55
C LEU A 289 -5.99 20.53 11.22
N ARG A 290 -5.21 19.96 10.29
CA ARG A 290 -5.73 19.42 9.02
C ARG A 290 -6.70 18.27 9.26
N TYR A 291 -6.39 17.35 10.18
CA TYR A 291 -7.28 16.26 10.55
C TYR A 291 -8.62 16.77 11.10
N LYS A 292 -8.60 17.73 12.04
CA LYS A 292 -9.82 18.37 12.56
C LYS A 292 -10.66 19.00 11.45
N GLN A 293 -10.03 19.74 10.52
CA GLN A 293 -10.73 20.30 9.35
C GLN A 293 -11.30 19.24 8.40
N CYS A 294 -10.74 18.04 8.35
CA CYS A 294 -11.30 16.92 7.59
C CYS A 294 -12.52 16.33 8.31
N VAL A 295 -12.46 16.14 9.63
CA VAL A 295 -13.61 15.68 10.44
C VAL A 295 -14.78 16.66 10.35
N GLU A 296 -14.53 17.96 10.50
CA GLU A 296 -15.56 19.01 10.35
C GLU A 296 -16.22 18.98 8.96
N LYS A 297 -15.45 18.73 7.88
CA LYS A 297 -15.99 18.56 6.52
C LYS A 297 -16.79 17.27 6.36
N ILE A 298 -16.35 16.17 7.00
CA ILE A 298 -17.07 14.90 6.98
C ILE A 298 -18.45 15.08 7.62
N SER A 299 -18.55 15.69 8.81
CA SER A 299 -19.85 15.94 9.46
C SER A 299 -20.77 16.87 8.66
N VAL A 300 -20.22 17.85 7.93
CA VAL A 300 -21.01 18.69 7.00
C VAL A 300 -21.48 17.91 5.77
N LEU A 301 -20.73 16.91 5.31
CA LEU A 301 -21.15 16.02 4.21
C LEU A 301 -22.17 14.98 4.68
N GLU A 302 -21.98 14.39 5.87
CA GLU A 302 -22.94 13.48 6.51
C GLU A 302 -24.31 14.16 6.69
N ALA A 303 -24.34 15.39 7.21
CA ALA A 303 -25.57 16.17 7.34
C ALA A 303 -26.24 16.52 5.99
N LYS A 304 -25.47 16.63 4.91
CA LYS A 304 -26.01 16.82 3.54
C LYS A 304 -26.54 15.52 2.95
N ILE A 305 -25.91 14.38 3.26
CA ILE A 305 -26.37 13.05 2.83
C ILE A 305 -27.70 12.72 3.52
N THR A 306 -27.80 12.85 4.84
CA THR A 306 -29.07 12.57 5.55
C THR A 306 -30.22 13.47 5.10
N LEU A 307 -29.95 14.76 4.83
CA LEU A 307 -30.94 15.66 4.25
C LEU A 307 -31.36 15.24 2.82
N ALA A 308 -30.43 14.74 2.00
CA ALA A 308 -30.75 14.24 0.66
C ALA A 308 -31.55 12.92 0.72
N GLU A 309 -31.23 12.02 1.65
CA GLU A 309 -31.97 10.78 1.92
C GLU A 309 -33.40 11.07 2.40
N GLU A 310 -33.58 12.03 3.31
CA GLU A 310 -34.89 12.47 3.80
C GLU A 310 -35.75 13.07 2.67
N ASN A 311 -35.16 13.94 1.85
CA ASN A 311 -35.82 14.50 0.67
C ASN A 311 -36.20 13.42 -0.37
N SER A 312 -35.34 12.41 -0.57
CA SER A 312 -35.61 11.27 -1.44
C SER A 312 -36.78 10.42 -0.92
N ARG A 313 -36.83 10.17 0.40
CA ARG A 313 -37.94 9.45 1.05
C ARG A 313 -39.26 10.21 0.91
N MET A 314 -39.25 11.51 1.23
CA MET A 314 -40.39 12.42 1.06
C MET A 314 -40.92 12.44 -0.39
N LEU A 315 -40.03 12.44 -1.39
CA LEU A 315 -40.40 12.40 -2.80
C LEU A 315 -41.00 11.04 -3.20
N ASN A 316 -40.45 9.94 -2.69
CA ASN A 316 -41.01 8.60 -2.91
C ASN A 316 -42.39 8.44 -2.24
N GLU A 317 -42.58 8.94 -1.03
CA GLU A 317 -43.89 8.98 -0.36
C GLU A 317 -44.92 9.85 -1.11
N GLN A 318 -44.49 10.89 -1.84
CA GLN A 318 -45.36 11.66 -2.73
C GLN A 318 -45.69 10.87 -4.01
N LEU A 319 -44.71 10.17 -4.60
CA LEU A 319 -44.90 9.31 -5.77
C LEU A 319 -45.87 8.16 -5.47
N GLU A 320 -45.71 7.46 -4.35
CA GLU A 320 -46.60 6.37 -3.94
C GLU A 320 -48.04 6.85 -3.72
N ARG A 321 -48.24 8.03 -3.13
CA ARG A 321 -49.56 8.67 -3.00
C ARG A 321 -50.18 9.01 -4.35
N ALA A 322 -49.41 9.63 -5.25
CA ALA A 322 -49.87 9.95 -6.60
C ALA A 322 -50.19 8.68 -7.42
N GLU A 323 -49.41 7.61 -7.26
CA GLU A 323 -49.71 6.31 -7.87
C GLU A 323 -51.02 5.70 -7.34
N LEU A 324 -51.31 5.81 -6.04
CA LEU A 324 -52.56 5.32 -5.46
C LEU A 324 -53.76 6.15 -5.94
N GLU A 325 -53.62 7.47 -6.06
CA GLU A 325 -54.63 8.36 -6.62
C GLU A 325 -54.90 8.05 -8.10
N VAL A 326 -53.85 7.86 -8.92
CA VAL A 326 -53.98 7.43 -10.32
C VAL A 326 -54.64 6.05 -10.44
N LYS A 327 -54.32 5.10 -9.55
CA LYS A 327 -54.97 3.77 -9.53
C LYS A 327 -56.45 3.85 -9.17
N ALA A 328 -56.84 4.78 -8.28
CA ALA A 328 -58.24 5.06 -8.00
C ALA A 328 -58.96 5.69 -9.21
N LEU A 329 -58.39 6.75 -9.79
CA LEU A 329 -58.96 7.42 -10.97
C LEU A 329 -59.12 6.48 -12.19
N ILE A 330 -58.21 5.52 -12.38
CA ILE A 330 -58.32 4.49 -13.42
C ILE A 330 -59.53 3.57 -13.18
N LYS A 331 -59.80 3.20 -11.93
CA LYS A 331 -60.98 2.40 -11.56
C LYS A 331 -62.27 3.20 -11.78
N ASP A 332 -62.30 4.45 -11.33
CA ASP A 332 -63.50 5.31 -11.45
C ASP A 332 -63.81 5.63 -12.93
N LEU A 333 -62.78 5.78 -13.79
CA LEU A 333 -62.93 5.89 -15.24
C LEU A 333 -63.43 4.61 -15.91
N ALA A 334 -63.11 3.43 -15.37
CA ALA A 334 -63.64 2.16 -15.87
C ALA A 334 -65.14 2.03 -15.54
N GLU A 335 -65.53 2.31 -14.29
CA GLU A 335 -66.94 2.31 -13.84
C GLU A 335 -67.78 3.33 -14.63
N LEU A 336 -67.28 4.55 -14.84
CA LEU A 336 -67.93 5.56 -15.68
C LEU A 336 -68.05 5.13 -17.15
N ASN A 337 -67.12 4.33 -17.68
CA ASN A 337 -67.23 3.80 -19.03
C ASN A 337 -68.26 2.67 -19.14
N GLU A 338 -68.37 1.79 -18.14
CA GLU A 338 -69.45 0.78 -18.06
C GLU A 338 -70.84 1.42 -17.96
N GLU A 339 -70.99 2.50 -17.17
CA GLU A 339 -72.22 3.31 -17.13
C GLU A 339 -72.54 3.94 -18.50
N LYS A 340 -71.53 4.53 -19.15
CA LYS A 340 -71.66 5.15 -20.48
C LYS A 340 -72.05 4.15 -21.57
N GLU A 341 -71.47 2.94 -21.57
CA GLU A 341 -71.83 1.88 -22.51
C GLU A 341 -73.24 1.35 -22.24
N SER A 342 -73.61 1.17 -20.96
CA SER A 342 -74.98 0.80 -20.56
C SER A 342 -76.00 1.85 -21.02
N LEU A 343 -75.69 3.14 -20.87
CA LEU A 343 -76.52 4.25 -21.34
C LEU A 343 -76.61 4.30 -22.87
N ALA A 344 -75.52 4.00 -23.59
CA ALA A 344 -75.53 3.93 -25.05
C ALA A 344 -76.42 2.79 -25.57
N VAL A 345 -76.42 1.63 -24.91
CA VAL A 345 -77.33 0.52 -25.21
C VAL A 345 -78.79 0.92 -24.97
N LEU A 346 -79.11 1.56 -23.84
CA LEU A 346 -80.45 2.07 -23.55
C LEU A 346 -80.91 3.13 -24.57
N TYR A 347 -80.01 4.01 -25.00
CA TYR A 347 -80.29 5.01 -26.04
C TYR A 347 -80.59 4.35 -27.40
N HIS A 348 -79.82 3.32 -27.78
CA HIS A 348 -80.08 2.56 -29.01
C HIS A 348 -81.44 1.83 -28.96
N GLN A 349 -81.79 1.22 -27.83
CA GLN A 349 -83.11 0.61 -27.63
C GLN A 349 -84.25 1.64 -27.70
N CYS A 350 -84.04 2.86 -27.20
CA CYS A 350 -84.99 3.96 -27.35
C CYS A 350 -85.16 4.38 -28.82
N LEU A 351 -84.07 4.50 -29.60
CA LEU A 351 -84.13 4.79 -31.03
C LEU A 351 -84.85 3.70 -31.83
N GLU A 352 -84.57 2.42 -31.55
CA GLU A 352 -85.32 1.29 -32.12
C GLU A 352 -86.83 1.40 -31.84
N LYS A 353 -87.19 1.75 -30.60
CA LYS A 353 -88.59 1.89 -30.20
C LYS A 353 -89.26 3.07 -30.88
N ILE A 354 -88.58 4.21 -31.00
CA ILE A 354 -89.04 5.38 -31.76
C ILE A 354 -89.30 4.97 -33.21
N SER A 355 -88.34 4.34 -33.88
CA SER A 355 -88.51 3.92 -35.28
C SER A 355 -89.66 2.92 -35.46
N LYS A 356 -89.90 2.00 -34.51
CA LYS A 356 -91.08 1.11 -34.54
C LYS A 356 -92.38 1.91 -34.44
N MET A 357 -92.48 2.86 -33.50
CA MET A 357 -93.66 3.73 -33.37
C MET A 357 -93.85 4.66 -34.58
N GLU A 358 -92.79 5.16 -35.20
CA GLU A 358 -92.86 5.96 -36.43
C GLU A 358 -93.43 5.15 -37.60
N ASN A 359 -93.00 3.90 -37.78
CA ASN A 359 -93.56 3.00 -38.79
C ASN A 359 -95.04 2.63 -38.49
N GLU A 360 -95.40 2.41 -37.22
CA GLU A 360 -96.80 2.20 -36.81
C GLU A 360 -97.67 3.43 -37.10
N ILE A 361 -97.16 4.65 -36.84
CA ILE A 361 -97.85 5.91 -37.14
C ILE A 361 -98.02 6.09 -38.66
N LEU A 362 -96.98 5.84 -39.47
CA LEU A 362 -97.06 5.92 -40.93
C LEU A 362 -98.10 4.93 -41.50
N LEU A 363 -98.13 3.69 -40.99
CA LEU A 363 -99.12 2.69 -41.39
C LEU A 363 -100.54 3.05 -40.94
N ALA A 364 -100.70 3.65 -39.76
CA ALA A 364 -101.97 4.19 -39.29
C ALA A 364 -102.44 5.39 -40.14
N GLN A 365 -101.53 6.27 -40.57
CA GLN A 365 -101.82 7.37 -41.49
C GLN A 365 -102.24 6.86 -42.87
N GLU A 366 -101.51 5.90 -43.47
CA GLU A 366 -101.85 5.32 -44.77
C GLU A 366 -103.22 4.62 -44.74
N ASN A 367 -103.56 3.97 -43.62
CA ASN A 367 -104.88 3.36 -43.42
C ASN A 367 -105.99 4.39 -43.18
N SER A 368 -105.69 5.49 -42.48
CA SER A 368 -106.60 6.65 -42.34
C SER A 368 -106.89 7.29 -43.70
N GLU A 369 -105.87 7.47 -44.55
CA GLU A 369 -106.08 7.95 -45.93
C GLU A 369 -106.93 6.99 -46.77
N LYS A 370 -106.67 5.66 -46.70
CA LYS A 370 -107.50 4.67 -47.40
C LYS A 370 -108.97 4.77 -46.96
N LEU A 371 -109.20 4.86 -45.65
CA LEU A 371 -110.55 5.00 -45.08
C LEU A 371 -111.21 6.32 -45.50
N ASN A 372 -110.47 7.44 -45.52
CA ASN A 372 -110.99 8.72 -46.00
C ASN A 372 -111.39 8.65 -47.48
N ARG A 373 -110.58 8.05 -48.35
CA ARG A 373 -110.92 7.82 -49.77
C ARG A 373 -112.16 6.92 -49.94
N GLU A 374 -112.38 5.96 -49.04
CA GLU A 374 -113.60 5.15 -49.02
C GLU A 374 -114.82 5.92 -48.51
N ILE A 375 -114.65 6.80 -47.51
CA ILE A 375 -115.70 7.70 -47.00
C ILE A 375 -116.09 8.73 -48.06
N GLU A 376 -115.12 9.35 -48.75
CA GLU A 376 -115.36 10.26 -49.87
C GLU A 376 -116.18 9.58 -50.97
N LYS A 377 -115.76 8.40 -51.42
CA LYS A 377 -116.47 7.56 -52.40
C LYS A 377 -117.84 7.08 -51.89
N GLY A 378 -118.03 6.98 -50.58
CA GLY A 378 -119.32 6.73 -49.93
C GLY A 378 -120.23 7.96 -49.95
N ALA A 379 -119.67 9.14 -49.68
CA ALA A 379 -120.37 10.42 -49.69
C ALA A 379 -120.77 10.84 -51.12
N GLU A 380 -119.93 10.60 -52.12
CA GLU A 380 -120.28 10.77 -53.55
C GLU A 380 -121.50 9.92 -53.92
N LYS A 381 -121.49 8.63 -53.57
CA LYS A 381 -122.64 7.74 -53.79
C LYS A 381 -123.89 8.23 -53.06
N LEU A 382 -123.76 8.60 -51.78
CA LEU A 382 -124.87 9.12 -50.99
C LEU A 382 -125.47 10.37 -51.66
N LYS A 383 -124.62 11.31 -52.08
CA LYS A 383 -125.01 12.53 -52.79
C LYS A 383 -125.73 12.24 -54.11
N THR A 384 -125.25 11.28 -54.91
CA THR A 384 -126.00 10.87 -56.12
C THR A 384 -127.35 10.22 -55.79
N SER A 385 -127.45 9.47 -54.69
CA SER A 385 -128.72 8.90 -54.23
C SER A 385 -129.66 9.97 -53.65
N GLU A 386 -129.12 11.00 -53.00
CA GLU A 386 -129.85 12.15 -52.49
C GLU A 386 -130.40 12.98 -53.66
N GLU A 387 -129.59 13.28 -54.68
CA GLU A 387 -130.01 13.90 -55.94
C GLU A 387 -131.11 13.09 -56.68
N HIS A 388 -131.03 11.75 -56.63
CA HIS A 388 -132.11 10.89 -57.14
C HIS A 388 -133.40 10.98 -56.30
N CYS A 389 -133.31 11.01 -54.97
CA CYS A 389 -134.46 11.25 -54.10
C CYS A 389 -135.08 12.63 -54.37
N ASP A 390 -134.26 13.66 -54.55
CA ASP A 390 -134.66 15.04 -54.85
C ASP A 390 -135.43 15.13 -56.18
N MET A 391 -135.01 14.37 -57.20
CA MET A 391 -135.75 14.25 -58.47
C MET A 391 -137.06 13.47 -58.31
N LEU A 392 -137.07 12.39 -57.53
CA LEU A 392 -138.29 11.61 -57.24
C LEU A 392 -139.31 12.39 -56.42
N GLU A 393 -138.87 13.27 -55.51
CA GLU A 393 -139.76 14.14 -54.75
C GLU A 393 -140.35 15.23 -55.64
N LYS A 394 -139.53 15.91 -56.46
CA LYS A 394 -140.03 16.90 -57.44
C LYS A 394 -141.03 16.28 -58.43
N SER A 395 -140.79 15.03 -58.85
CA SER A 395 -141.75 14.27 -59.66
C SER A 395 -143.05 13.98 -58.89
N ASN A 396 -142.98 13.53 -57.63
CA ASN A 396 -144.16 13.34 -56.77
C ASN A 396 -144.95 14.65 -56.54
N GLN A 397 -144.27 15.77 -56.34
CA GLN A 397 -144.91 17.09 -56.18
C GLN A 397 -145.64 17.49 -57.47
N SER A 398 -145.04 17.26 -58.64
CA SER A 398 -145.70 17.48 -59.94
C SER A 398 -146.93 16.58 -60.14
N LEU A 399 -146.86 15.29 -59.76
CA LEU A 399 -147.98 14.36 -59.86
C LEU A 399 -149.12 14.72 -58.89
N ARG A 400 -148.81 15.27 -57.70
CA ARG A 400 -149.83 15.81 -56.78
C ARG A 400 -150.53 17.03 -57.36
N LEU A 401 -149.79 17.97 -57.94
CA LEU A 401 -150.37 19.14 -58.63
C LEU A 401 -151.24 18.71 -59.82
N GLU A 402 -150.85 17.69 -60.57
CA GLU A 402 -151.69 17.14 -61.65
C GLU A 402 -152.97 16.49 -61.10
N ALA A 403 -152.89 15.73 -60.00
CA ALA A 403 -154.06 15.16 -59.32
C ALA A 403 -155.01 16.24 -58.78
N GLU A 404 -154.50 17.33 -58.20
CA GLU A 404 -155.32 18.47 -57.76
C GLU A 404 -156.01 19.19 -58.93
N ASN A 405 -155.30 19.38 -60.06
CA ASN A 405 -155.89 19.92 -61.29
C ASN A 405 -156.98 18.99 -61.87
N LEU A 406 -156.83 17.67 -61.74
CA LEU A 406 -157.86 16.71 -62.12
C LEU A 406 -159.07 16.74 -61.17
N LEU A 407 -158.86 16.85 -59.86
CA LEU A 407 -159.93 17.05 -58.88
C LEU A 407 -160.72 18.35 -59.14
N GLN A 408 -160.03 19.45 -59.47
CA GLN A 408 -160.71 20.70 -59.84
C GLN A 408 -161.55 20.55 -61.12
N LYS A 409 -161.04 19.83 -62.13
CA LYS A 409 -161.82 19.50 -63.35
C LYS A 409 -163.03 18.62 -63.06
N ILE A 410 -162.93 17.68 -62.12
CA ILE A 410 -164.05 16.84 -61.67
C ILE A 410 -165.11 17.72 -60.98
N ALA A 411 -164.73 18.56 -60.01
CA ALA A 411 -165.66 19.47 -59.35
C ALA A 411 -166.39 20.43 -60.32
N MET A 412 -165.70 20.93 -61.36
CA MET A 412 -166.33 21.72 -62.43
C MET A 412 -167.32 20.90 -63.28
N LYS A 413 -167.11 19.59 -63.44
CA LYS A 413 -168.06 18.69 -64.13
C LYS A 413 -169.26 18.37 -63.25
N ASP A 414 -169.05 18.16 -61.95
CA ASP A 414 -170.14 17.89 -61.01
C ASP A 414 -171.06 19.10 -60.83
N GLN A 415 -170.51 20.32 -60.81
CA GLN A 415 -171.30 21.56 -60.86
C GLN A 415 -172.16 21.65 -62.14
N ALA A 416 -171.60 21.31 -63.31
CA ALA A 416 -172.34 21.30 -64.56
C ALA A 416 -173.40 20.16 -64.63
N LEU A 417 -173.18 19.05 -63.92
CA LEU A 417 -174.17 17.98 -63.76
C LEU A 417 -175.31 18.41 -62.84
N LEU A 418 -175.04 19.14 -61.75
CA LEU A 418 -176.05 19.73 -60.87
C LEU A 418 -176.97 20.71 -61.62
N GLU A 419 -176.40 21.59 -62.44
CA GLU A 419 -177.18 22.50 -63.30
C GLU A 419 -178.08 21.74 -64.28
N LYS A 420 -177.60 20.61 -64.84
CA LYS A 420 -178.43 19.74 -65.68
C LYS A 420 -179.47 18.93 -64.91
N HIS A 421 -179.25 18.63 -63.63
CA HIS A 421 -180.24 17.98 -62.77
C HIS A 421 -181.42 18.92 -62.46
N ALA A 422 -181.14 20.18 -62.10
CA ALA A 422 -182.18 21.20 -61.86
C ALA A 422 -183.04 21.49 -63.11
N GLU A 423 -182.46 21.38 -64.31
CA GLU A 423 -183.20 21.50 -65.57
C GLU A 423 -184.12 20.29 -65.82
N ILE A 424 -183.72 19.08 -65.38
CA ILE A 424 -184.55 17.86 -65.47
C ILE A 424 -185.75 17.93 -64.52
N GLU A 425 -185.60 18.45 -63.30
CA GLU A 425 -186.72 18.59 -62.35
C GLU A 425 -187.83 19.52 -62.88
N ARG A 426 -187.47 20.60 -63.59
CA ARG A 426 -188.45 21.47 -64.29
C ARG A 426 -189.20 20.75 -65.40
N LEU A 427 -188.51 19.89 -66.16
CA LEU A 427 -189.14 19.13 -67.24
C LEU A 427 -190.04 18.02 -66.68
N GLN A 428 -189.67 17.41 -65.56
CA GLN A 428 -190.50 16.40 -64.87
C GLN A 428 -191.83 16.97 -64.34
N THR A 429 -191.87 18.25 -63.94
CA THR A 429 -193.13 18.90 -63.52
C THR A 429 -194.09 19.10 -64.69
N LEU A 430 -193.61 19.60 -65.85
CA LEU A 430 -194.44 19.71 -67.07
C LEU A 430 -194.96 18.35 -67.56
N VAL A 431 -194.09 17.34 -67.58
CA VAL A 431 -194.45 16.00 -68.10
C VAL A 431 -195.54 15.34 -67.25
N HIS A 432 -195.64 15.64 -65.95
CA HIS A 432 -196.70 15.09 -65.10
C HIS A 432 -198.09 15.67 -65.41
N GLU A 433 -198.16 16.91 -65.91
CA GLU A 433 -199.41 17.54 -66.34
C GLU A 433 -199.88 16.97 -67.70
N GLU A 434 -198.99 16.79 -68.68
CA GLU A 434 -199.34 16.16 -69.96
C GLU A 434 -199.74 14.68 -69.82
N HIS A 435 -199.14 13.93 -68.88
CA HIS A 435 -199.42 12.49 -68.74
C HIS A 435 -200.88 12.19 -68.38
N SER A 436 -201.59 13.13 -67.74
CA SER A 436 -203.02 13.01 -67.44
C SER A 436 -203.91 13.09 -68.69
N HIS A 437 -203.45 13.75 -69.76
CA HIS A 437 -204.16 13.82 -71.05
C HIS A 437 -203.76 12.67 -72.00
N PHE A 438 -202.61 12.04 -71.79
CA PHE A 438 -202.15 10.94 -72.66
C PHE A 438 -203.02 9.68 -72.55
N LEU A 439 -203.63 9.43 -71.39
CA LEU A 439 -204.46 8.24 -71.12
C LEU A 439 -205.70 8.10 -72.03
N GLU A 440 -206.26 9.18 -72.56
CA GLU A 440 -207.39 9.08 -73.50
C GLU A 440 -206.92 8.74 -74.93
N ILE A 441 -205.74 9.23 -75.34
CA ILE A 441 -205.24 9.15 -76.72
C ILE A 441 -204.65 7.76 -77.02
N GLU A 442 -204.04 7.09 -76.04
CA GLU A 442 -203.43 5.76 -76.18
C GLU A 442 -204.43 4.68 -76.66
N SER A 443 -205.74 4.92 -76.49
CA SER A 443 -206.81 4.08 -77.03
C SER A 443 -206.85 3.98 -78.57
N THR A 444 -206.19 4.89 -79.30
CA THR A 444 -206.36 5.04 -80.76
C THR A 444 -205.15 4.65 -81.62
N LEU A 445 -203.95 4.52 -81.06
CA LEU A 445 -202.70 4.30 -81.84
C LEU A 445 -202.28 2.82 -81.97
N GLN A 446 -203.21 1.89 -81.79
CA GLN A 446 -203.00 0.45 -82.05
C GLN A 446 -202.81 0.14 -83.55
N THR A 447 -202.94 1.13 -84.45
CA THR A 447 -203.05 0.91 -85.91
C THR A 447 -202.18 1.82 -86.78
N LEU A 448 -200.85 1.88 -86.58
CA LEU A 448 -199.93 1.73 -87.72
C LEU A 448 -198.51 1.22 -87.42
N GLN A 449 -198.45 0.00 -86.86
CA GLN A 449 -197.27 -0.87 -86.90
C GLN A 449 -196.92 -1.28 -88.37
N LYS A 450 -196.16 -0.45 -89.15
CA LYS A 450 -195.47 -0.74 -90.47
C LYS A 450 -194.80 0.56 -91.07
N LEU A 451 -193.55 0.73 -91.60
CA LEU A 451 -192.31 -0.08 -91.99
C LEU A 451 -190.98 0.77 -92.39
N TYR A 452 -189.66 0.45 -92.02
CA TYR A 452 -188.27 0.84 -92.66
C TYR A 452 -186.81 0.40 -91.95
N SER A 453 -185.46 0.42 -92.48
CA SER A 453 -184.01 0.11 -91.81
C SER A 453 -182.48 0.01 -92.56
N LYS A 454 -181.15 0.16 -91.99
CA LYS A 454 -179.63 -0.31 -92.39
C LYS A 454 -178.23 0.43 -91.79
N SER A 455 -176.78 0.29 -91.77
CA SER A 455 -175.34 -0.45 -92.03
C SER A 455 -173.96 0.25 -91.38
N GLN A 456 -172.52 0.10 -91.43
CA GLN A 456 -171.21 -0.79 -91.66
C GLN A 456 -169.70 -0.01 -91.70
N GLN A 457 -168.27 -0.26 -91.69
CA GLN A 457 -166.96 -1.18 -91.42
C GLN A 457 -165.45 -0.51 -91.82
N GLU A 458 -164.01 -0.72 -91.71
CA GLU A 458 -162.66 -1.43 -91.15
C GLU A 458 -161.16 -0.75 -91.53
N GLN A 459 -159.74 -1.01 -91.42
CA GLN A 459 -158.45 -1.80 -90.86
C GLN A 459 -156.92 -1.20 -91.27
N GLY A 460 -155.50 -1.45 -91.07
CA GLY A 460 -154.25 -2.19 -90.38
C GLY A 460 -152.63 -1.99 -90.85
N SER A 461 -151.39 -2.30 -90.16
CA SER A 461 -149.83 -2.19 -90.62
C SER A 461 -148.44 -2.63 -89.74
N LEU A 462 -147.06 -2.72 -90.18
CA LEU A 462 -145.66 -3.08 -89.42
C LEU A 462 -144.07 -3.03 -90.05
N VAL A 463 -142.81 -3.13 -89.36
CA VAL A 463 -141.25 -3.19 -89.85
C VAL A 463 -139.87 -3.45 -88.89
N MET A 464 -138.52 -3.82 -89.28
CA MET A 464 -137.11 -3.87 -88.46
C MET A 464 -135.57 -4.33 -89.02
N GLU A 465 -134.31 -4.13 -88.35
CA GLU A 465 -132.85 -4.88 -88.25
C GLU A 465 -131.29 -4.27 -88.38
N LEU A 466 -130.07 -4.92 -87.96
CA LEU A 466 -128.49 -4.85 -88.31
C LEU A 466 -127.15 -5.18 -87.34
N LYS A 467 -125.77 -4.99 -87.67
CA LYS A 467 -124.44 -5.86 -87.34
C LYS A 467 -122.84 -5.32 -87.13
N TYR A 468 -121.67 -6.10 -86.88
CA TYR A 468 -120.14 -5.69 -86.47
C TYR A 468 -118.72 -6.61 -86.64
N GLY A 469 -117.38 -6.31 -86.16
CA GLY A 469 -115.92 -7.00 -86.29
C GLY A 469 -114.58 -6.60 -85.35
N LEU A 470 -113.15 -6.86 -85.26
CA LEU A 470 -111.82 -7.60 -85.77
C LEU A 470 -110.37 -7.55 -84.87
N GLN A 471 -109.08 -8.16 -85.14
CA GLN A 471 -107.69 -8.20 -84.30
C GLN A 471 -106.17 -8.77 -84.84
N LEU A 472 -104.88 -8.64 -84.21
CA LEU A 472 -103.37 -9.10 -84.61
C LEU A 472 -102.04 -9.30 -83.57
N LEU A 473 -100.73 -9.81 -83.88
CA LEU A 473 -99.33 -10.06 -83.07
C LEU A 473 -97.85 -10.23 -83.86
N LYS A 474 -96.48 -10.57 -83.56
CA LYS A 474 -95.32 -11.09 -82.56
C LYS A 474 -93.72 -10.79 -82.98
N ASP A 475 -92.38 -11.22 -82.68
CA ASP A 475 -91.38 -12.25 -81.97
C ASP A 475 -89.71 -12.03 -81.85
N LEU A 476 -88.70 -12.94 -81.36
CA LEU A 476 -87.10 -12.84 -81.07
C LEU A 476 -86.05 -14.14 -81.19
N GLU A 477 -84.70 -14.49 -80.84
CA GLU A 477 -83.29 -14.13 -80.14
C GLU A 477 -81.95 -15.17 -80.27
N PHE A 478 -80.60 -14.98 -79.78
CA PHE A 478 -79.44 -15.92 -79.18
C PHE A 478 -77.76 -15.98 -79.47
N PRO A 479 -76.73 -16.53 -78.60
CA PRO A 479 -75.13 -16.49 -78.63
C PRO A 479 -74.02 -17.67 -78.14
N LYS A 480 -72.59 -17.56 -78.07
CA LYS A 480 -71.41 -18.57 -77.60
C LYS A 480 -69.83 -18.08 -77.33
N GLN A 481 -68.54 -18.66 -77.04
CA GLN A 481 -67.55 -19.90 -76.82
C GLN A 481 -66.00 -19.56 -76.23
N GLY A 482 -64.75 -20.21 -75.90
CA GLY A 482 -63.79 -21.50 -75.82
C GLY A 482 -62.20 -21.41 -75.27
N PHE A 483 -61.23 -22.46 -75.08
CA PHE A 483 -59.75 -22.46 -74.41
C PHE A 483 -58.62 -23.72 -74.47
N LYS A 484 -57.21 -23.71 -74.16
CA LYS A 484 -56.10 -24.90 -74.06
C LYS A 484 -54.42 -24.83 -73.74
N GLU A 485 -53.71 -25.76 -72.91
CA GLU A 485 -52.33 -26.61 -72.72
C GLU A 485 -50.69 -26.42 -72.52
N GLU A 486 -49.86 -27.50 -72.12
CA GLU A 486 -48.47 -27.61 -71.37
C GLU A 486 -47.39 -28.81 -71.65
N MET A 487 -46.06 -28.72 -71.23
CA MET A 487 -45.07 -29.78 -70.66
C MET A 487 -43.59 -30.06 -71.23
N GLN A 488 -42.51 -30.05 -70.37
CA GLN A 488 -41.08 -30.63 -70.42
C GLN A 488 -40.15 -30.46 -71.68
N GLU A 489 -38.79 -30.60 -71.77
CA GLU A 489 -37.49 -30.80 -70.99
C GLU A 489 -37.01 -32.15 -70.34
N ASN A 490 -35.76 -32.63 -70.67
CA ASN A 490 -34.83 -33.50 -69.87
C ASN A 490 -33.40 -33.71 -70.54
N VAL A 491 -32.33 -32.94 -70.23
CA VAL A 491 -30.96 -33.14 -70.86
C VAL A 491 -29.73 -32.72 -70.00
N LYS A 492 -29.11 -33.63 -69.23
CA LYS A 492 -27.73 -33.45 -68.67
C LYS A 492 -27.01 -34.79 -68.33
N GLU A 493 -26.23 -35.39 -69.25
CA GLU A 493 -25.15 -36.35 -68.91
C GLU A 493 -24.31 -36.79 -70.14
N ASN A 494 -23.18 -36.12 -70.43
CA ASN A 494 -22.01 -36.65 -71.18
C ASN A 494 -20.94 -35.55 -71.44
N ARG A 495 -19.98 -35.31 -70.53
CA ARG A 495 -18.84 -34.40 -70.83
C ARG A 495 -17.55 -34.51 -69.99
N ILE A 496 -17.25 -35.64 -69.36
CA ILE A 496 -16.00 -35.82 -68.59
C ILE A 496 -15.35 -37.18 -68.92
N LEU A 497 -14.47 -37.23 -69.94
CA LEU A 497 -13.70 -38.46 -70.26
C LEU A 497 -12.48 -38.26 -71.19
N ASN A 498 -11.80 -37.10 -71.21
CA ASN A 498 -10.70 -36.87 -72.17
C ASN A 498 -9.55 -35.93 -71.70
N GLU A 499 -9.18 -35.92 -70.42
CA GLU A 499 -8.05 -35.08 -69.94
C GLU A 499 -7.30 -35.71 -68.75
N LEU A 500 -6.57 -36.81 -68.97
CA LEU A 500 -5.85 -37.51 -67.89
C LEU A 500 -4.51 -38.16 -68.27
N THR A 501 -3.82 -37.64 -69.30
CA THR A 501 -2.66 -38.34 -69.92
C THR A 501 -1.37 -37.49 -70.06
N PHE A 502 -1.26 -36.32 -69.42
CA PHE A 502 -0.07 -35.44 -69.57
C PHE A 502 0.48 -34.79 -68.28
N SER A 503 -0.02 -35.16 -67.09
CA SER A 503 0.31 -34.49 -65.82
C SER A 503 1.60 -34.95 -65.13
N SER A 504 2.04 -36.22 -65.32
CA SER A 504 2.99 -36.85 -64.39
C SER A 504 4.47 -36.45 -64.57
N THR A 505 4.92 -36.16 -65.79
CA THR A 505 6.37 -35.96 -66.08
C THR A 505 6.90 -34.55 -65.75
N ARG A 506 6.02 -33.55 -65.62
CA ARG A 506 6.40 -32.12 -65.49
C ARG A 506 6.76 -31.69 -64.05
N THR A 507 6.53 -32.55 -63.06
CA THR A 507 6.65 -32.22 -61.63
C THR A 507 8.05 -32.46 -61.05
N LEU A 508 8.75 -33.50 -61.51
CA LEU A 508 10.04 -33.93 -60.93
C LEU A 508 11.16 -32.90 -61.14
N LEU A 509 11.33 -32.43 -62.38
CA LEU A 509 12.42 -31.53 -62.78
C LEU A 509 12.39 -30.17 -62.06
N ARG A 510 11.19 -29.70 -61.68
CA ARG A 510 11.00 -28.39 -61.02
C ARG A 510 11.51 -28.37 -59.57
N ARG A 511 11.62 -29.54 -58.92
CA ARG A 511 11.92 -29.63 -57.48
C ARG A 511 13.39 -29.36 -57.16
N GLN A 512 14.31 -29.91 -57.96
CA GLN A 512 15.76 -29.82 -57.70
C GLN A 512 16.30 -28.40 -57.90
N GLN A 513 15.81 -27.67 -58.90
CA GLN A 513 16.26 -26.30 -59.19
C GLN A 513 15.96 -25.31 -58.04
N THR A 514 14.89 -25.56 -57.27
CA THR A 514 14.46 -24.69 -56.17
C THR A 514 15.38 -24.77 -54.95
N GLU A 515 16.07 -25.90 -54.74
CA GLU A 515 16.88 -26.14 -53.55
C GLU A 515 18.26 -25.50 -53.64
N ILE A 516 18.84 -25.46 -54.84
CA ILE A 516 20.17 -24.87 -55.11
C ILE A 516 20.17 -23.35 -54.85
N SER A 517 19.07 -22.65 -55.18
CA SER A 517 18.94 -21.21 -54.93
C SER A 517 18.93 -20.88 -53.43
N LYS A 518 18.22 -21.66 -52.60
CA LYS A 518 18.13 -21.46 -51.15
C LYS A 518 19.50 -21.54 -50.48
N LEU A 519 20.31 -22.53 -50.87
CA LEU A 519 21.64 -22.77 -50.28
C LEU A 519 22.62 -21.62 -50.54
N LYS A 520 22.50 -20.91 -51.67
CA LYS A 520 23.28 -19.68 -51.90
C LYS A 520 22.83 -18.52 -51.01
N GLU A 521 21.52 -18.31 -50.88
CA GLU A 521 20.95 -17.21 -50.10
C GLU A 521 21.29 -17.30 -48.60
N ILE A 522 21.45 -18.51 -48.07
CA ILE A 522 21.87 -18.76 -46.68
C ILE A 522 23.32 -18.29 -46.45
N LYS A 523 24.24 -18.50 -47.40
CA LYS A 523 25.66 -18.12 -47.24
C LYS A 523 25.85 -16.61 -47.09
N GLU A 524 25.17 -15.81 -47.92
CA GLU A 524 25.28 -14.35 -47.91
C GLU A 524 24.59 -13.68 -46.69
N LYS A 525 23.92 -14.44 -45.83
CA LYS A 525 23.39 -13.95 -44.54
C LYS A 525 24.42 -14.14 -43.43
N LEU A 526 24.95 -15.37 -43.29
CA LEU A 526 26.03 -15.73 -42.37
C LEU A 526 27.26 -14.82 -42.46
N GLU A 527 27.63 -14.37 -43.66
CA GLU A 527 28.79 -13.48 -43.87
C GLU A 527 28.53 -12.02 -43.46
N ARG A 528 27.27 -11.59 -43.31
CA ARG A 528 26.90 -10.26 -42.77
C ARG A 528 26.72 -10.30 -41.26
N GLU A 529 26.06 -11.33 -40.74
CA GLU A 529 25.88 -11.58 -39.31
C GLU A 529 27.20 -11.51 -38.53
N LEU A 530 28.31 -11.98 -39.12
CA LEU A 530 29.62 -12.00 -38.48
C LEU A 530 30.22 -10.60 -38.22
N VAL A 531 29.86 -9.58 -39.00
CA VAL A 531 30.31 -8.20 -38.77
C VAL A 531 29.49 -7.53 -37.69
N VAL A 532 28.15 -7.64 -37.75
CA VAL A 532 27.22 -7.01 -36.78
C VAL A 532 27.43 -7.57 -35.38
N ASN A 533 27.66 -8.89 -35.25
CA ASN A 533 28.06 -9.57 -34.00
C ASN A 533 29.29 -8.93 -33.33
N SER A 534 30.17 -8.23 -34.06
CA SER A 534 31.33 -7.53 -33.47
C SER A 534 30.99 -6.15 -32.89
N GLU A 535 29.94 -5.50 -33.41
CA GLU A 535 29.44 -4.20 -32.95
C GLU A 535 28.45 -4.41 -31.79
N GLU A 536 27.53 -5.37 -31.92
CA GLU A 536 26.65 -5.91 -30.88
C GLU A 536 27.40 -6.22 -29.57
N ASN A 537 28.53 -6.92 -29.64
CA ASN A 537 29.27 -7.33 -28.46
C ASN A 537 29.90 -6.14 -27.70
N ASN A 538 30.21 -5.05 -28.40
CA ASN A 538 30.64 -3.80 -27.77
C ASN A 538 29.46 -3.03 -27.15
N ALA A 539 28.29 -3.04 -27.81
CA ALA A 539 27.06 -2.50 -27.25
C ALA A 539 26.63 -3.24 -25.98
N LEU A 540 26.64 -4.58 -25.99
CA LEU A 540 26.46 -5.45 -24.82
C LEU A 540 27.34 -5.04 -23.65
N GLN A 541 28.62 -4.78 -23.93
CA GLN A 541 29.60 -4.46 -22.91
C GLN A 541 29.39 -3.05 -22.33
N GLN A 542 28.78 -2.11 -23.08
CA GLN A 542 28.32 -0.82 -22.57
C GLN A 542 27.00 -0.95 -21.81
N GLU A 543 26.02 -1.69 -22.33
CA GLU A 543 24.71 -1.91 -21.69
C GLU A 543 24.86 -2.63 -20.34
N ALA A 544 25.73 -3.64 -20.25
CA ALA A 544 26.07 -4.30 -18.99
C ALA A 544 26.73 -3.35 -17.96
N HIS A 545 27.45 -2.31 -18.40
CA HIS A 545 27.93 -1.25 -17.51
C HIS A 545 26.81 -0.28 -17.12
N GLN A 546 25.90 0.05 -18.03
CA GLN A 546 24.77 0.92 -17.74
C GLN A 546 23.79 0.27 -16.75
N ILE A 547 23.37 -0.99 -16.99
CA ILE A 547 22.54 -1.78 -16.06
C ILE A 547 23.21 -1.88 -14.68
N LYS A 548 24.54 -2.05 -14.62
CA LYS A 548 25.29 -2.04 -13.35
C LYS A 548 25.20 -0.67 -12.65
N ASN A 549 25.34 0.43 -13.38
CA ASN A 549 25.18 1.78 -12.84
C ASN A 549 23.74 2.03 -12.35
N ASP A 550 22.74 1.56 -13.08
CA ASP A 550 21.31 1.74 -12.75
C ASP A 550 20.89 0.88 -11.54
N ILE A 551 21.40 -0.35 -11.42
CA ILE A 551 21.25 -1.16 -10.20
C ILE A 551 21.88 -0.44 -8.99
N GLN A 552 23.06 0.16 -9.17
CA GLN A 552 23.75 0.89 -8.09
C GLN A 552 23.01 2.19 -7.72
N LEU A 553 22.49 2.93 -8.71
CA LEU A 553 21.63 4.10 -8.51
C LEU A 553 20.31 3.74 -7.82
N LEU A 554 19.69 2.62 -8.19
CA LEU A 554 18.46 2.12 -7.59
C LEU A 554 18.68 1.66 -6.14
N ASN A 555 19.79 0.98 -5.85
CA ASN A 555 20.16 0.58 -4.49
C ASN A 555 20.47 1.80 -3.60
N ASN A 556 21.13 2.83 -4.15
CA ASN A 556 21.33 4.11 -3.47
C ASN A 556 19.99 4.83 -3.19
N LYS A 557 19.05 4.83 -4.15
CA LYS A 557 17.68 5.35 -3.94
C LYS A 557 16.92 4.56 -2.89
N TYR A 558 17.08 3.24 -2.84
CA TYR A 558 16.46 2.37 -1.84
C TYR A 558 17.01 2.63 -0.43
N HIS A 559 18.33 2.82 -0.29
CA HIS A 559 18.93 3.28 0.96
C HIS A 559 18.43 4.67 1.38
N ALA A 560 18.40 5.64 0.45
CA ALA A 560 17.85 6.96 0.73
C ALA A 560 16.35 6.93 1.12
N MET A 561 15.56 6.01 0.57
CA MET A 561 14.17 5.79 0.99
C MET A 561 14.07 5.14 2.37
N LEU A 562 14.95 4.20 2.73
CA LEU A 562 15.01 3.64 4.08
C LEU A 562 15.41 4.70 5.11
N GLU A 563 16.39 5.53 4.79
CA GLU A 563 16.85 6.66 5.61
C GLU A 563 15.77 7.75 5.74
N GLN A 564 14.99 8.00 4.69
CA GLN A 564 13.80 8.86 4.75
C GLN A 564 12.68 8.25 5.61
N LEU A 565 12.40 6.94 5.51
CA LEU A 565 11.43 6.27 6.39
C LEU A 565 11.89 6.31 7.86
N GLN A 566 13.19 6.21 8.11
CA GLN A 566 13.78 6.27 9.45
C GLN A 566 13.72 7.69 10.04
N THR A 567 13.99 8.73 9.24
CA THR A 567 13.84 10.15 9.65
C THR A 567 12.38 10.59 9.78
N LEU A 568 11.46 9.98 9.02
CA LEU A 568 10.00 10.15 9.19
C LEU A 568 9.41 9.41 10.40
N GLY A 569 10.25 8.81 11.26
CA GLY A 569 9.81 8.14 12.49
C GLY A 569 9.09 6.81 12.27
N LEU A 570 9.17 6.22 11.07
CA LEU A 570 8.53 4.94 10.72
C LEU A 570 9.42 3.72 11.03
N ASP A 571 10.34 3.82 12.01
CA ASP A 571 10.93 2.63 12.66
C ASP A 571 9.77 1.80 13.27
N PRO A 572 9.67 0.49 13.01
CA PRO A 572 8.75 -0.42 13.71
C PRO A 572 8.71 -0.25 15.24
N LYS A 573 9.80 0.20 15.88
CA LYS A 573 9.84 0.55 17.32
C LYS A 573 9.07 1.83 17.65
N CYS A 574 9.20 2.87 16.83
CA CYS A 574 8.49 4.14 17.01
C CYS A 574 6.99 3.96 16.80
N PHE A 575 6.59 3.20 15.76
CA PHE A 575 5.19 2.84 15.58
C PHE A 575 4.63 2.03 16.76
N ALA A 576 5.41 1.08 17.31
CA ALA A 576 5.03 0.34 18.51
C ALA A 576 4.92 1.21 19.77
N ALA A 577 5.68 2.31 19.88
CA ALA A 577 5.52 3.30 20.93
C ALA A 577 4.21 4.08 20.76
N SER A 578 3.97 4.69 19.60
CA SER A 578 2.73 5.46 19.34
C SER A 578 1.46 4.62 19.48
N VAL A 579 1.47 3.35 19.09
CA VAL A 579 0.34 2.43 19.33
C VAL A 579 0.11 2.21 20.83
N LYS A 580 1.16 2.17 21.64
CA LYS A 580 1.06 2.03 23.10
C LYS A 580 0.57 3.31 23.77
N ASP A 581 0.99 4.47 23.29
CA ASP A 581 0.51 5.77 23.80
C ASP A 581 -0.99 5.95 23.48
N LEU A 582 -1.42 5.58 22.28
CA LEU A 582 -2.85 5.53 21.93
C LEU A 582 -3.65 4.53 22.78
N GLN A 583 -3.05 3.40 23.21
CA GLN A 583 -3.70 2.48 24.15
C GLN A 583 -3.83 3.08 25.56
N ASN A 584 -2.84 3.85 26.02
CA ASN A 584 -2.91 4.56 27.29
C ASN A 584 -3.99 5.65 27.24
N GLU A 585 -4.02 6.47 26.18
CA GLU A 585 -4.99 7.55 26.01
C GLU A 585 -6.43 7.03 25.83
N ASN A 586 -6.62 5.92 25.11
CA ASN A 586 -7.91 5.23 25.03
C ASN A 586 -8.39 4.69 26.41
N SER A 587 -7.45 4.33 27.28
CA SER A 587 -7.76 3.91 28.66
C SER A 587 -8.18 5.12 29.52
N ASN A 588 -7.47 6.25 29.41
CA ASN A 588 -7.84 7.51 30.07
C ASN A 588 -9.24 7.99 29.61
N LEU A 589 -9.52 7.96 28.30
CA LEU A 589 -10.83 8.34 27.76
C LEU A 589 -11.96 7.45 28.29
N LYS A 590 -11.74 6.15 28.48
CA LYS A 590 -12.72 5.25 29.12
C LYS A 590 -13.02 5.63 30.56
N GLU A 591 -12.03 6.14 31.30
CA GLU A 591 -12.21 6.63 32.67
C GLU A 591 -12.96 7.97 32.70
N VAL A 592 -12.64 8.90 31.79
CA VAL A 592 -13.40 10.16 31.60
C VAL A 592 -14.87 9.86 31.25
N CYS A 593 -15.14 9.00 30.28
CA CYS A 593 -16.51 8.60 29.93
C CYS A 593 -17.22 7.78 31.03
N LYS A 594 -16.50 7.29 32.06
CA LYS A 594 -17.12 6.70 33.26
C LYS A 594 -17.51 7.80 34.24
N MET A 595 -16.65 8.79 34.46
CA MET A 595 -16.96 9.96 35.30
C MET A 595 -18.15 10.76 34.74
N GLU A 596 -18.18 11.01 33.43
CA GLU A 596 -19.28 11.71 32.76
C GLU A 596 -20.64 10.99 32.93
N ARG A 597 -20.66 9.65 32.91
CA ARG A 597 -21.88 8.87 33.20
C ARG A 597 -22.33 9.06 34.64
N ASN A 598 -21.43 8.94 35.62
CA ASN A 598 -21.74 9.12 37.03
C ASN A 598 -22.28 10.55 37.31
N GLU A 599 -21.72 11.56 36.66
CA GLU A 599 -22.19 12.95 36.76
C GLU A 599 -23.57 13.14 36.12
N LYS A 600 -23.80 12.54 34.94
CA LYS A 600 -25.10 12.57 34.26
C LYS A 600 -26.20 11.84 35.04
N GLU A 601 -25.87 10.74 35.71
CA GLU A 601 -26.76 10.03 36.64
C GLU A 601 -27.11 10.90 37.86
N ALA A 602 -26.12 11.60 38.44
CA ALA A 602 -26.34 12.55 39.53
C ALA A 602 -27.16 13.79 39.12
N LEU A 603 -27.05 14.25 37.88
CA LEU A 603 -27.89 15.31 37.31
C LEU A 603 -29.30 14.82 37.00
N HIS A 604 -29.48 13.57 36.57
CA HIS A 604 -30.80 12.98 36.34
C HIS A 604 -31.61 12.88 37.63
N GLU A 605 -31.00 12.41 38.73
CA GLU A 605 -31.71 12.33 40.02
C GLU A 605 -32.12 13.71 40.54
N LYS A 606 -31.26 14.74 40.38
CA LYS A 606 -31.63 16.14 40.67
C LYS A 606 -32.76 16.70 39.79
N SER A 607 -32.89 16.22 38.55
CA SER A 607 -34.02 16.60 37.68
C SER A 607 -35.32 16.03 38.22
N LYS A 608 -35.29 14.77 38.65
CA LYS A 608 -36.42 14.07 39.27
C LYS A 608 -36.83 14.71 40.62
N ASP A 609 -35.87 15.16 41.44
CA ASP A 609 -36.14 15.96 42.64
C ASP A 609 -36.88 17.27 42.29
N MET A 610 -36.53 17.91 41.18
CA MET A 610 -37.19 19.13 40.68
C MET A 610 -38.61 18.87 40.17
N ASP A 611 -38.82 17.75 39.46
CA ASP A 611 -40.15 17.36 38.97
C ASP A 611 -41.12 17.07 40.13
N GLU A 612 -40.64 16.51 41.23
CA GLU A 612 -41.44 16.26 42.44
C GLU A 612 -41.85 17.59 43.13
N LEU A 613 -40.97 18.59 43.15
CA LEU A 613 -41.28 19.96 43.62
C LEU A 613 -42.28 20.69 42.70
N LEU A 614 -42.25 20.46 41.38
CA LEU A 614 -43.22 21.04 40.45
C LEU A 614 -44.64 20.48 40.69
N ILE A 615 -44.77 19.21 41.07
CA ILE A 615 -46.05 18.60 41.44
C ILE A 615 -46.60 19.23 42.74
N GLU A 616 -45.74 19.47 43.74
CA GLU A 616 -46.15 20.14 44.99
C GLU A 616 -46.58 21.60 44.73
N ASN A 617 -45.88 22.33 43.86
CA ASN A 617 -46.26 23.70 43.51
C ASN A 617 -47.62 23.76 42.77
N ALA A 618 -47.89 22.82 41.86
CA ALA A 618 -49.19 22.72 41.17
C ALA A 618 -50.36 22.44 42.15
N PHE A 619 -50.12 21.66 43.21
CA PHE A 619 -51.11 21.44 44.27
C PHE A 619 -51.39 22.72 45.09
N MET A 620 -50.38 23.56 45.30
CA MET A 620 -50.52 24.86 45.95
C MET A 620 -51.30 25.86 45.06
N GLU A 621 -51.04 25.91 43.75
CA GLU A 621 -51.80 26.73 42.80
C GLU A 621 -53.29 26.33 42.73
N PHE A 622 -53.59 25.03 42.69
CA PHE A 622 -54.96 24.52 42.75
C PHE A 622 -55.69 24.97 44.03
N SER A 623 -54.98 24.97 45.17
CA SER A 623 -55.51 25.41 46.46
C SER A 623 -55.79 26.93 46.49
N LEU A 624 -54.97 27.74 45.81
CA LEU A 624 -55.18 29.18 45.64
C LEU A 624 -56.36 29.50 44.70
N SER A 625 -56.53 28.74 43.60
CA SER A 625 -57.66 28.91 42.68
C SER A 625 -59.00 28.78 43.41
N ARG A 626 -59.14 27.73 44.25
CA ARG A 626 -60.40 27.45 44.96
C ARG A 626 -60.82 28.58 45.91
N LEU A 627 -59.85 29.24 46.57
CA LEU A 627 -60.11 30.42 47.41
C LEU A 627 -60.53 31.66 46.59
N ASN A 628 -60.05 31.77 45.35
CA ASN A 628 -60.42 32.86 44.45
C ASN A 628 -61.83 32.67 43.85
N ASP A 629 -62.24 31.42 43.60
CA ASP A 629 -63.61 31.09 43.18
C ASP A 629 -64.65 31.44 44.28
N GLU A 630 -64.33 31.15 45.55
CA GLU A 630 -65.14 31.56 46.71
C GLU A 630 -65.31 33.09 46.81
N LEU A 631 -64.26 33.85 46.47
CA LEU A 631 -64.26 35.32 46.44
C LEU A 631 -65.14 35.90 45.31
N ASP A 632 -65.13 35.29 44.12
CA ASP A 632 -66.03 35.69 43.02
C ASP A 632 -67.49 35.29 43.25
N GLY A 633 -67.74 34.19 43.97
CA GLY A 633 -69.07 33.84 44.48
C GLY A 633 -69.69 34.98 45.31
N LEU A 634 -68.92 35.61 46.21
CA LEU A 634 -69.37 36.76 46.98
C LEU A 634 -69.64 37.99 46.10
N ARG A 635 -68.79 38.27 45.10
CA ARG A 635 -68.99 39.39 44.16
C ARG A 635 -70.26 39.25 43.30
N LEU A 636 -70.68 38.01 42.99
CA LEU A 636 -71.93 37.74 42.26
C LEU A 636 -73.19 38.05 43.08
N THR A 637 -73.15 38.01 44.41
CA THR A 637 -74.31 38.38 45.25
C THR A 637 -74.63 39.87 45.14
N VAL A 638 -73.61 40.72 45.14
CA VAL A 638 -73.72 42.19 45.05
C VAL A 638 -74.36 42.64 43.73
N ARG A 639 -74.10 41.92 42.63
CA ARG A 639 -74.64 42.26 41.29
C ARG A 639 -76.16 42.05 41.17
N LYS A 640 -76.79 41.23 42.02
CA LYS A 640 -78.22 40.88 41.91
C LYS A 640 -79.19 41.98 42.34
N PHE A 641 -78.70 43.10 42.89
CA PHE A 641 -79.54 44.16 43.47
C PHE A 641 -79.89 45.32 42.53
N LYS A 642 -79.69 45.21 41.20
CA LYS A 642 -79.74 46.37 40.28
C LYS A 642 -80.80 46.29 39.17
N SER A 643 -81.95 46.93 39.45
CA SER A 643 -82.97 47.46 38.52
C SER A 643 -83.89 46.46 37.79
N LEU A 644 -85.05 46.98 37.38
CA LEU A 644 -86.23 46.22 36.94
C LEU A 644 -86.59 46.50 35.47
N ALA A 645 -87.24 45.55 34.80
CA ALA A 645 -87.43 45.57 33.36
C ALA A 645 -88.38 46.67 32.86
N ASN A 646 -87.86 47.60 32.04
CA ASN A 646 -88.59 48.18 30.89
C ASN A 646 -87.69 48.92 29.88
N MET A 647 -86.49 49.39 30.26
CA MET A 647 -85.44 49.69 29.26
C MET A 647 -84.97 48.45 28.47
N GLN A 648 -85.32 47.27 28.97
CA GLN A 648 -84.78 45.99 28.54
C GLN A 648 -85.04 45.68 27.05
N LYS A 649 -86.24 45.93 26.51
CA LYS A 649 -86.54 45.64 25.09
C LYS A 649 -85.87 46.58 24.07
N LEU A 650 -85.51 47.79 24.49
CA LEU A 650 -84.73 48.72 23.66
C LEU A 650 -83.23 48.40 23.75
N LEU A 651 -82.75 48.11 24.97
CA LEU A 651 -81.39 47.58 25.17
C LEU A 651 -81.18 46.25 24.43
N GLU A 652 -82.15 45.33 24.40
CA GLU A 652 -82.04 44.06 23.66
C GLU A 652 -81.82 44.28 22.16
N LYS A 653 -82.56 45.21 21.52
CA LYS A 653 -82.35 45.51 20.09
C LYS A 653 -81.04 46.25 19.82
N ASN A 654 -80.66 47.22 20.64
CA ASN A 654 -79.36 47.87 20.48
C ASN A 654 -78.21 46.90 20.75
N ALA A 655 -78.26 46.11 21.82
CA ALA A 655 -77.24 45.13 22.16
C ALA A 655 -77.11 44.01 21.10
N LEU A 656 -78.20 43.61 20.42
CA LEU A 656 -78.10 42.68 19.28
C LEU A 656 -77.40 43.31 18.07
N LEU A 657 -77.63 44.60 17.78
CA LEU A 657 -76.94 45.31 16.69
C LEU A 657 -75.49 45.64 17.06
N GLU A 658 -75.23 46.12 18.27
CA GLU A 658 -73.90 46.37 18.83
C GLU A 658 -73.10 45.07 18.92
N LYS A 659 -73.72 43.94 19.31
CA LYS A 659 -73.09 42.62 19.24
C LYS A 659 -72.79 42.23 17.80
N SER A 660 -73.75 42.32 16.88
CA SER A 660 -73.51 41.93 15.47
C SER A 660 -72.40 42.78 14.84
N LEU A 661 -72.33 44.08 15.14
CA LEU A 661 -71.24 44.97 14.71
C LEU A 661 -69.92 44.67 15.42
N SER A 662 -69.95 44.29 16.69
CA SER A 662 -68.78 43.83 17.46
C SER A 662 -68.21 42.54 16.86
N ASP A 663 -69.06 41.54 16.64
CA ASP A 663 -68.71 40.24 16.06
C ASP A 663 -68.11 40.44 14.64
N SER A 664 -68.77 41.21 13.77
CA SER A 664 -68.24 41.57 12.45
C SER A 664 -66.94 42.38 12.51
N LYS A 665 -66.74 43.21 13.53
CA LYS A 665 -65.49 43.96 13.72
C LYS A 665 -64.36 43.04 14.21
N ILE A 666 -64.64 42.12 15.11
CA ILE A 666 -63.68 41.11 15.57
C ILE A 666 -63.25 40.22 14.40
N GLU A 667 -64.19 39.82 13.54
CA GLU A 667 -63.88 39.10 12.30
C GLU A 667 -63.01 39.94 11.34
N LEU A 668 -63.33 41.23 11.14
CA LEU A 668 -62.55 42.14 10.30
C LEU A 668 -61.12 42.38 10.83
N GLU A 669 -60.94 42.61 12.13
CA GLU A 669 -59.59 42.73 12.72
C GLU A 669 -58.84 41.39 12.69
N GLY A 670 -59.54 40.25 12.85
CA GLY A 670 -58.95 38.92 12.67
C GLY A 670 -58.53 38.60 11.23
N LEU A 671 -59.24 39.13 10.23
CA LEU A 671 -58.86 39.05 8.82
C LEU A 671 -57.69 39.99 8.49
N LYS A 672 -57.64 41.18 9.10
CA LYS A 672 -56.47 42.08 8.99
C LYS A 672 -55.21 41.46 9.58
N ALA A 673 -55.29 40.88 10.78
CA ALA A 673 -54.18 40.18 11.42
C ALA A 673 -53.63 39.08 10.50
N LYS A 674 -54.50 38.18 10.01
CA LYS A 674 -54.12 37.16 9.02
C LYS A 674 -53.50 37.75 7.75
N SER A 675 -53.92 38.94 7.32
CA SER A 675 -53.33 39.64 6.17
C SER A 675 -51.95 40.21 6.46
N THR A 676 -51.68 40.71 7.68
CA THR A 676 -50.34 41.16 8.09
C THR A 676 -49.40 39.98 8.30
N ASP A 677 -49.88 38.91 8.94
CA ASP A 677 -49.12 37.67 9.15
C ASP A 677 -48.66 37.07 7.81
N LEU A 678 -49.56 37.06 6.81
CA LEU A 678 -49.28 36.58 5.46
C LEU A 678 -48.30 37.51 4.71
N GLU A 679 -48.37 38.83 4.91
CA GLU A 679 -47.44 39.78 4.29
C GLU A 679 -46.03 39.68 4.90
N GLU A 680 -45.92 39.44 6.21
CA GLU A 680 -44.66 39.15 6.90
C GLU A 680 -44.05 37.81 6.47
N PHE A 681 -44.87 36.76 6.36
CA PHE A 681 -44.45 35.47 5.80
C PHE A 681 -43.96 35.60 4.34
N CYS A 682 -44.62 36.43 3.53
CA CYS A 682 -44.17 36.73 2.16
C CYS A 682 -42.85 37.53 2.11
N LYS A 683 -42.51 38.32 3.14
CA LYS A 683 -41.20 38.99 3.25
C LYS A 683 -40.11 37.99 3.61
N LEU A 684 -40.33 37.18 4.65
CA LEU A 684 -39.43 36.10 5.07
C LEU A 684 -39.07 35.15 3.92
N LEU A 685 -40.08 34.71 3.14
CA LEU A 685 -39.86 33.87 1.95
C LEU A 685 -39.04 34.55 0.84
N ASN A 686 -39.11 35.88 0.70
CA ASN A 686 -38.28 36.60 -0.27
C ASN A 686 -36.84 36.76 0.26
N ASP A 687 -36.65 37.04 1.54
CA ASP A 687 -35.33 37.16 2.16
C ASP A 687 -34.58 35.80 2.14
N GLU A 688 -35.27 34.71 2.48
CA GLU A 688 -34.77 33.33 2.36
C GLU A 688 -34.38 33.01 0.90
N LYS A 689 -35.23 33.35 -0.07
CA LYS A 689 -34.94 33.20 -1.51
C LYS A 689 -33.71 34.02 -1.95
N TYR A 690 -33.50 35.23 -1.43
CA TYR A 690 -32.28 36.00 -1.72
C TYR A 690 -31.02 35.37 -1.09
N ASN A 691 -31.13 34.85 0.12
CA ASN A 691 -30.04 34.12 0.78
C ASN A 691 -29.66 32.85 -0.02
N LEU A 692 -30.64 32.02 -0.40
CA LEU A 692 -30.44 30.83 -1.23
C LEU A 692 -29.87 31.17 -2.62
N LEU A 693 -30.26 32.29 -3.24
CA LEU A 693 -29.66 32.76 -4.49
C LEU A 693 -28.20 33.16 -4.32
N ASN A 694 -27.84 33.80 -3.20
CA ASN A 694 -26.47 34.18 -2.89
C ASN A 694 -25.59 32.94 -2.58
N GLU A 695 -26.08 31.99 -1.78
CA GLU A 695 -25.41 30.71 -1.54
C GLU A 695 -25.19 29.94 -2.84
N ARG A 696 -26.19 29.88 -3.73
CA ARG A 696 -26.05 29.28 -5.06
C ARG A 696 -24.96 29.96 -5.90
N SER A 697 -24.86 31.29 -5.84
CA SER A 697 -23.81 32.06 -6.53
C SER A 697 -22.40 31.71 -6.02
N ILE A 698 -22.25 31.59 -4.69
CA ILE A 698 -21.00 31.17 -4.04
C ILE A 698 -20.65 29.72 -4.41
N LEU A 699 -21.62 28.80 -4.41
CA LEU A 699 -21.42 27.40 -4.77
C LEU A 699 -21.06 27.22 -6.25
N VAL A 700 -21.66 27.99 -7.17
CA VAL A 700 -21.25 28.01 -8.59
C VAL A 700 -19.81 28.48 -8.73
N SER A 701 -19.43 29.57 -8.06
CA SER A 701 -18.05 30.10 -8.06
C SER A 701 -17.04 29.07 -7.49
N GLN A 702 -17.44 28.26 -6.50
CA GLN A 702 -16.63 27.17 -5.98
C GLN A 702 -16.54 25.99 -6.97
N LEU A 703 -17.63 25.64 -7.65
CA LEU A 703 -17.66 24.58 -8.66
C LEU A 703 -16.75 24.91 -9.85
N GLU A 704 -16.83 26.13 -10.40
CA GLU A 704 -15.93 26.62 -11.46
C GLU A 704 -14.45 26.53 -11.02
N SER A 705 -14.16 26.86 -9.75
CA SER A 705 -12.82 26.72 -9.17
C SER A 705 -12.37 25.27 -9.02
N VAL A 706 -13.29 24.31 -8.86
CA VAL A 706 -13.00 22.87 -8.83
C VAL A 706 -12.80 22.33 -10.25
N GLU A 707 -13.66 22.68 -11.20
CA GLU A 707 -13.49 22.32 -12.62
C GLU A 707 -12.16 22.81 -13.19
N ALA A 708 -11.77 24.05 -12.89
CA ALA A 708 -10.48 24.61 -13.33
C ALA A 708 -9.28 23.85 -12.75
N LYS A 709 -9.40 23.33 -11.52
CA LYS A 709 -8.37 22.45 -10.91
C LYS A 709 -8.39 21.06 -11.55
N LEU A 710 -9.57 20.49 -11.80
CA LEU A 710 -9.73 19.18 -12.44
C LEU A 710 -9.11 19.18 -13.84
N ARG A 711 -9.42 20.17 -14.68
CA ARG A 711 -8.82 20.36 -16.02
C ARG A 711 -7.30 20.56 -16.01
N ASN A 712 -6.72 21.01 -14.90
CA ASN A 712 -5.27 21.10 -14.76
C ASN A 712 -4.67 19.78 -14.27
N LEU A 713 -5.41 18.99 -13.48
CA LEU A 713 -5.03 17.63 -13.09
C LEU A 713 -5.08 16.67 -14.29
N GLU A 714 -6.13 16.75 -15.12
CA GLU A 714 -6.25 16.02 -16.40
C GLU A 714 -5.03 16.25 -17.30
N LYS A 715 -4.63 17.51 -17.50
CA LYS A 715 -3.42 17.89 -18.27
C LYS A 715 -2.09 17.44 -17.65
N LEU A 716 -2.10 17.02 -16.38
CA LEU A 716 -0.93 16.40 -15.74
C LEU A 716 -0.96 14.88 -15.91
N PHE A 717 -2.15 14.26 -15.86
CA PHE A 717 -2.32 12.84 -16.18
C PHE A 717 -1.98 12.54 -17.64
N THR A 718 -2.47 13.28 -18.63
CA THR A 718 -2.13 13.02 -20.05
C THR A 718 -0.61 13.11 -20.29
N LYS A 719 0.08 14.06 -19.64
CA LYS A 719 1.54 14.20 -19.69
C LYS A 719 2.30 13.10 -18.93
N LEU A 720 1.65 12.42 -18.01
CA LEU A 720 2.19 11.25 -17.31
C LEU A 720 2.01 10.00 -18.18
N GLU A 721 0.85 9.86 -18.83
CA GLU A 721 0.51 8.80 -19.78
C GLU A 721 1.42 8.86 -21.03
N GLU A 722 1.65 10.04 -21.61
CA GLU A 722 2.64 10.27 -22.68
C GLU A 722 4.03 9.75 -22.28
N LYS A 723 4.53 10.18 -21.11
CA LYS A 723 5.83 9.74 -20.59
C LYS A 723 5.90 8.26 -20.27
N TYR A 724 4.80 7.65 -19.82
CA TYR A 724 4.74 6.23 -19.56
C TYR A 724 4.74 5.43 -20.86
N ALA A 725 3.98 5.86 -21.87
CA ALA A 725 3.96 5.26 -23.20
C ALA A 725 5.32 5.36 -23.91
N ASP A 726 6.06 6.45 -23.73
CA ASP A 726 7.43 6.57 -24.24
C ASP A 726 8.40 5.67 -23.46
N SER A 727 8.34 5.65 -22.13
CA SER A 727 9.16 4.77 -21.29
C SER A 727 8.89 3.27 -21.52
N GLU A 728 7.67 2.90 -21.91
CA GLU A 728 7.30 1.52 -22.24
C GLU A 728 7.85 1.11 -23.62
N LYS A 729 7.87 2.03 -24.62
CA LYS A 729 8.58 1.82 -25.90
C LYS A 729 10.09 1.69 -25.72
N ASP A 730 10.70 2.54 -24.89
CA ASP A 730 12.14 2.47 -24.61
C ASP A 730 12.49 1.11 -23.99
N LYS A 731 11.66 0.65 -23.04
CA LYS A 731 11.74 -0.67 -22.41
C LYS A 731 11.48 -1.84 -23.39
N GLU A 732 10.58 -1.69 -24.35
CA GLU A 732 10.36 -2.68 -25.42
C GLU A 732 11.56 -2.73 -26.37
N SER A 733 12.13 -1.57 -26.75
CA SER A 733 13.30 -1.50 -27.64
C SER A 733 14.57 -2.08 -27.00
N THR A 734 14.81 -1.82 -25.72
CA THR A 734 15.90 -2.43 -24.94
C THR A 734 15.64 -3.90 -24.65
N GLY A 735 14.37 -4.31 -24.45
CA GLY A 735 13.98 -5.71 -24.39
C GLY A 735 14.35 -6.49 -25.66
N ASN A 736 14.04 -5.94 -26.83
CA ASN A 736 14.40 -6.52 -28.12
C ASN A 736 15.92 -6.61 -28.32
N GLN A 737 16.67 -5.55 -27.94
CA GLN A 737 18.14 -5.59 -27.95
C GLN A 737 18.67 -6.70 -27.03
N VAL A 738 18.18 -6.81 -25.80
CA VAL A 738 18.59 -7.86 -24.87
C VAL A 738 18.26 -9.27 -25.39
N GLU A 739 17.20 -9.49 -26.18
CA GLU A 739 16.95 -10.79 -26.83
C GLU A 739 17.91 -11.08 -27.99
N GLU A 740 18.17 -10.12 -28.88
CA GLU A 740 19.15 -10.23 -29.97
C GLU A 740 20.55 -10.55 -29.40
N LEU A 741 20.97 -9.80 -28.39
CA LEU A 741 22.26 -9.96 -27.72
C LEU A 741 22.37 -11.28 -26.93
N ARG A 742 21.24 -11.83 -26.42
CA ARG A 742 21.19 -13.18 -25.85
C ARG A 742 21.40 -14.27 -26.90
N ALA A 743 20.85 -14.11 -28.10
CA ALA A 743 21.07 -15.04 -29.20
C ALA A 743 22.54 -15.05 -29.65
N SER A 744 23.15 -13.87 -29.80
CA SER A 744 24.57 -13.74 -30.15
C SER A 744 25.50 -14.30 -29.06
N PHE A 745 25.19 -14.12 -27.78
CA PHE A 745 25.94 -14.76 -26.68
C PHE A 745 25.85 -16.30 -26.71
N LEU A 746 24.68 -16.87 -27.02
CA LEU A 746 24.49 -18.31 -27.18
C LEU A 746 25.39 -18.88 -28.29
N VAL A 747 25.43 -18.21 -29.44
CA VAL A 747 26.30 -18.57 -30.58
C VAL A 747 27.79 -18.40 -30.22
N GLN A 748 28.17 -17.35 -29.49
CA GLN A 748 29.55 -17.16 -29.04
C GLN A 748 30.00 -18.25 -28.05
N LYS A 749 29.12 -18.68 -27.14
CA LYS A 749 29.37 -19.76 -26.17
C LYS A 749 29.64 -21.09 -26.86
N GLU A 750 28.89 -21.42 -27.92
CA GLU A 750 29.14 -22.59 -28.76
C GLU A 750 30.49 -22.50 -29.49
N LYS A 751 30.79 -21.36 -30.13
CA LYS A 751 32.10 -21.09 -30.77
C LYS A 751 33.27 -21.26 -29.79
N HIS A 752 33.13 -20.80 -28.55
CA HIS A 752 34.17 -20.97 -27.51
C HIS A 752 34.32 -22.43 -27.06
N ALA A 753 33.22 -23.18 -26.92
CA ALA A 753 33.27 -24.61 -26.60
C ALA A 753 34.03 -25.40 -27.69
N ASN A 754 33.73 -25.11 -28.96
CA ASN A 754 34.40 -25.71 -30.11
C ASN A 754 35.90 -25.35 -30.17
N HIS A 755 36.27 -24.09 -29.93
CA HIS A 755 37.68 -23.67 -29.86
C HIS A 755 38.42 -24.35 -28.69
N LYS A 756 37.80 -24.42 -27.51
CA LYS A 756 38.38 -25.11 -26.35
C LYS A 756 38.68 -26.57 -26.69
N HIS A 757 37.70 -27.31 -27.23
CA HIS A 757 37.87 -28.71 -27.60
C HIS A 757 39.00 -28.91 -28.62
N LEU A 758 39.07 -28.06 -29.66
CA LEU A 758 40.17 -28.08 -30.64
C LEU A 758 41.55 -27.82 -29.99
N SER A 759 41.61 -26.92 -29.00
CA SER A 759 42.85 -26.63 -28.27
C SER A 759 43.30 -27.77 -27.37
N GLU A 760 42.38 -28.52 -26.75
CA GLU A 760 42.66 -29.71 -25.94
C GLU A 760 43.15 -30.88 -26.81
N VAL A 761 42.55 -31.08 -27.99
CA VAL A 761 43.04 -32.04 -29.00
C VAL A 761 44.43 -31.65 -29.52
N ARG A 762 44.72 -30.35 -29.68
CA ARG A 762 46.07 -29.90 -30.09
C ARG A 762 47.10 -30.08 -28.97
N LEU A 763 46.72 -29.87 -27.70
CA LEU A 763 47.60 -30.05 -26.55
C LEU A 763 47.99 -31.53 -26.39
N THR A 764 47.01 -32.43 -26.37
CA THR A 764 47.27 -33.89 -26.28
C THR A 764 48.13 -34.42 -27.43
N ASN A 765 47.98 -33.90 -28.64
CA ASN A 765 48.89 -34.20 -29.76
C ASN A 765 50.34 -33.72 -29.53
N LEU A 766 50.54 -32.59 -28.85
CA LEU A 766 51.88 -32.10 -28.49
C LEU A 766 52.49 -32.87 -27.31
N GLU A 767 51.68 -33.27 -26.33
CA GLU A 767 52.09 -34.12 -25.20
C GLU A 767 52.57 -35.50 -25.69
N ASN A 768 51.81 -36.12 -26.61
CA ASN A 768 52.22 -37.37 -27.27
C ASN A 768 53.54 -37.23 -28.03
N LEU A 769 53.75 -36.12 -28.74
CA LEU A 769 54.97 -35.85 -29.50
C LEU A 769 56.17 -35.58 -28.57
N PHE A 770 55.96 -34.87 -27.46
CA PHE A 770 56.98 -34.68 -26.43
C PHE A 770 57.40 -36.00 -25.79
N HIS A 771 56.46 -36.90 -25.48
CA HIS A 771 56.77 -38.23 -24.96
C HIS A 771 57.59 -39.06 -25.95
N ALA A 772 57.26 -39.04 -27.24
CA ALA A 772 58.05 -39.73 -28.27
C ALA A 772 59.49 -39.21 -28.35
N LEU A 773 59.69 -37.88 -28.37
CA LEU A 773 61.03 -37.28 -28.34
C LEU A 773 61.80 -37.60 -27.04
N GLN A 774 61.10 -37.71 -25.91
CA GLN A 774 61.71 -38.09 -24.63
C GLN A 774 62.16 -39.55 -24.62
N GLU A 775 61.42 -40.45 -25.29
CA GLU A 775 61.80 -41.85 -25.50
C GLU A 775 62.99 -41.98 -26.46
N GLU A 776 63.01 -41.24 -27.58
CA GLU A 776 64.17 -41.17 -28.49
C GLU A 776 65.45 -40.68 -27.77
N LEU A 777 65.36 -39.63 -26.96
CA LEU A 777 66.49 -39.13 -26.16
C LEU A 777 66.97 -40.15 -25.12
N TRP A 778 66.07 -40.94 -24.54
CA TRP A 778 66.43 -41.99 -23.58
C TRP A 778 67.11 -43.18 -24.25
N LEU A 779 66.61 -43.61 -25.42
CA LEU A 779 67.24 -44.65 -26.24
C LEU A 779 68.64 -44.22 -26.71
N GLY A 780 68.77 -42.99 -27.24
CA GLY A 780 70.05 -42.44 -27.66
C GLY A 780 71.08 -42.33 -26.53
N LYS A 781 70.64 -42.08 -25.29
CA LYS A 781 71.51 -42.13 -24.11
C LYS A 781 72.05 -43.54 -23.83
N ILE A 782 71.21 -44.58 -23.96
CA ILE A 782 71.63 -45.98 -23.78
C ILE A 782 72.60 -46.41 -24.88
N GLU A 783 72.36 -45.99 -26.13
CA GLU A 783 73.31 -46.25 -27.22
C GLU A 783 74.66 -45.56 -26.98
N PHE A 784 74.65 -44.32 -26.49
CA PHE A 784 75.87 -43.60 -26.11
C PHE A 784 76.63 -44.28 -24.96
N GLU A 785 75.95 -44.67 -23.88
CA GLU A 785 76.57 -45.37 -22.75
C GLU A 785 77.20 -46.70 -23.20
N LYS A 786 76.51 -47.45 -24.07
CA LYS A 786 77.01 -48.68 -24.69
C LYS A 786 78.23 -48.46 -25.60
N GLU A 787 78.34 -47.31 -26.27
CA GLU A 787 79.51 -46.97 -27.08
C GLU A 787 80.71 -46.52 -26.22
N VAL A 788 80.45 -45.85 -25.09
CA VAL A 788 81.46 -45.56 -24.06
C VAL A 788 82.00 -46.86 -23.47
N ASP A 789 81.15 -47.82 -23.11
CA ASP A 789 81.59 -49.13 -22.62
C ASP A 789 82.49 -49.86 -23.63
N LYS A 790 82.15 -49.85 -24.93
CA LYS A 790 83.04 -50.40 -25.97
C LYS A 790 84.39 -49.68 -26.02
N ALA A 791 84.39 -48.34 -25.95
CA ALA A 791 85.62 -47.55 -26.00
C ALA A 791 86.52 -47.80 -24.78
N VAL A 792 85.94 -47.96 -23.59
CA VAL A 792 86.67 -48.35 -22.37
C VAL A 792 87.22 -49.77 -22.48
N ASN A 793 86.45 -50.73 -22.99
CA ASN A 793 86.94 -52.09 -23.24
C ASN A 793 88.11 -52.10 -24.25
N ALA A 794 88.02 -51.34 -25.34
CA ALA A 794 89.11 -51.20 -26.31
C ALA A 794 90.37 -50.55 -25.70
N GLN A 795 90.22 -49.55 -24.82
CA GLN A 795 91.35 -48.99 -24.07
C GLN A 795 91.98 -50.02 -23.11
N MET A 796 91.17 -50.85 -22.46
CA MET A 796 91.65 -51.92 -21.59
C MET A 796 92.41 -53.00 -22.38
N GLU A 797 91.91 -53.39 -23.56
CA GLU A 797 92.63 -54.30 -24.47
C GLU A 797 93.98 -53.72 -24.92
N MET A 798 94.02 -52.43 -25.30
CA MET A 798 95.29 -51.76 -25.62
C MET A 798 96.27 -51.76 -24.44
N PHE A 799 95.78 -51.51 -23.22
CA PHE A 799 96.62 -51.50 -22.01
C PHE A 799 97.18 -52.90 -21.70
N ILE A 800 96.36 -53.95 -21.82
CA ILE A 800 96.79 -55.34 -21.64
C ILE A 800 97.86 -55.70 -22.70
N LEU A 801 97.65 -55.34 -23.96
CA LEU A 801 98.62 -55.55 -25.03
C LEU A 801 99.93 -54.79 -24.79
N GLN A 802 99.87 -53.54 -24.35
CA GLN A 802 101.05 -52.74 -24.01
C GLN A 802 101.84 -53.36 -22.84
N SER A 803 101.15 -53.80 -21.78
CA SER A 803 101.76 -54.52 -20.67
C SER A 803 102.44 -55.83 -21.15
N CYS A 804 101.81 -56.60 -22.04
CA CYS A 804 102.41 -57.79 -22.62
C CYS A 804 103.67 -57.48 -23.47
N ILE A 805 103.70 -56.33 -24.15
CA ILE A 805 104.88 -55.87 -24.91
C ILE A 805 106.02 -55.47 -23.97
N GLU A 806 105.72 -54.80 -22.84
CA GLU A 806 106.72 -54.47 -21.82
C GLU A 806 107.28 -55.72 -21.15
N ASP A 807 106.42 -56.70 -20.83
CA ASP A 807 106.79 -58.00 -20.24
C ASP A 807 107.71 -58.81 -21.18
N LEU A 808 107.42 -58.81 -22.49
CA LEU A 808 108.27 -59.40 -23.53
C LEU A 808 109.58 -58.62 -23.70
N GLY A 809 109.54 -57.28 -23.57
CA GLY A 809 110.73 -56.43 -23.58
C GLY A 809 111.68 -56.77 -22.41
N GLN A 810 111.15 -56.91 -21.20
CA GLN A 810 111.92 -57.30 -20.02
C GLN A 810 112.49 -58.72 -20.16
N LYS A 811 111.71 -59.68 -20.67
CA LYS A 811 112.18 -61.05 -20.94
C LYS A 811 113.29 -61.09 -22.00
N ASN A 812 113.17 -60.33 -23.08
CA ASN A 812 114.22 -60.20 -24.09
C ASN A 812 115.48 -59.54 -23.52
N LEU A 813 115.34 -58.52 -22.65
CA LEU A 813 116.49 -57.90 -21.99
C LEU A 813 117.20 -58.89 -21.06
N ALA A 814 116.46 -59.67 -20.27
CA ALA A 814 117.03 -60.71 -19.41
C ALA A 814 117.75 -61.81 -20.21
N LEU A 815 117.17 -62.26 -21.33
CA LEU A 815 117.81 -63.20 -22.26
C LEU A 815 119.07 -62.61 -22.89
N LEU A 816 119.08 -61.31 -23.21
CA LEU A 816 120.27 -60.62 -23.71
C LEU A 816 121.40 -60.65 -22.65
N THR A 817 121.10 -60.32 -21.40
CA THR A 817 122.06 -60.39 -20.29
C THR A 817 122.55 -61.82 -20.01
N GLU A 818 121.72 -62.83 -20.26
CA GLU A 818 122.13 -64.24 -20.16
C GLU A 818 123.03 -64.67 -21.33
N CYS A 819 122.75 -64.19 -22.55
CA CYS A 819 123.66 -64.35 -23.69
C CYS A 819 125.01 -63.67 -23.45
N GLU A 820 125.03 -62.47 -22.87
CA GLU A 820 126.26 -61.77 -22.47
C GLU A 820 127.06 -62.59 -21.44
N LYS A 821 126.41 -63.15 -20.41
CA LYS A 821 127.07 -64.07 -19.45
C LYS A 821 127.66 -65.31 -20.13
N HIS A 822 126.96 -65.90 -21.11
CA HIS A 822 127.50 -67.03 -21.88
C HIS A 822 128.70 -66.63 -22.74
N VAL A 823 128.69 -65.44 -23.33
CA VAL A 823 129.84 -64.88 -24.06
C VAL A 823 131.01 -64.62 -23.10
N GLU A 824 130.78 -64.09 -21.90
CA GLU A 824 131.81 -63.88 -20.88
C GLU A 824 132.41 -65.21 -20.40
N ALA A 825 131.58 -66.22 -20.13
CA ALA A 825 132.02 -67.57 -19.77
C ALA A 825 132.83 -68.25 -20.88
N SER A 826 132.54 -67.96 -22.15
CA SER A 826 133.29 -68.49 -23.30
C SER A 826 134.70 -67.89 -23.48
N LYS A 827 135.07 -66.86 -22.71
CA LYS A 827 136.42 -66.25 -22.70
C LYS A 827 137.35 -66.83 -21.62
N ILE A 828 136.88 -67.84 -20.87
CA ILE A 828 137.59 -68.46 -19.73
C ILE A 828 138.08 -69.89 -20.07
N PHE A 829 137.78 -70.36 -21.29
CA PHE A 829 138.29 -71.59 -21.91
C PHE A 829 139.12 -71.27 -23.17
#